data_AF-A0A7X9TBG0-F1
#
_entry.id   AF-A0A7X9TBG0-F1
#
_cell.length_a   1.000
_cell.length_b   1.000
_cell.length_c   1.000
_cell.angle_alpha   90.00
_cell.angle_beta   90.00
_cell.angle_gamma   90.00
#
_symmetry.space_group_name_H-M   'P 1'
#
loop_
_entity.id
_entity.type
_entity.pdbx_description
1 polymer ?
#
loop_
_entity_poly.entity_id
_entity_poly.type
_entity_poly.pdbx_seq_one_letter_code
_entity_poly.pdbx_strand_id
1 'polypeptide(L)'
;MKKNNCVRLRRLPAILVASIVLVLALGISGCGTSASGGSAKKAESQKMTLVHKGKLTVVSDLANPPFDYMEGQTKKGFEVELMQELAKKMGLECEYLNPMKFDSIIPTIKQGGKADVGASNFTITEERQKEIDFTNAYIDSNQGLVTAKGAADQVGADTKTLDNASSTIAVQAGTTGESWVKENLPNATVVALDDPIAALSGVSTGLYKAAVADLPVMQYECKNSYTDLAVAKEIPTGEQYGIVVSKENPALTKALNKALKQCRKDGTLSKLELKWFGVDYEEKSATTSTASVSSLSGDAGSVSVSKATARPNEDGGDKVIGGINTRLTWEATTKVKDGVSSVTLKLPKGASFDGSTTKVTVLEGLKRVSIDGSAKASGNTITVKFETPIPTGSLLRLEITDMKFPSEGGKNKVTGSYTTAAGVKGNLPASPSIKTSANTPVQQIVMWLDGQAWVSAWNSVPFLNMFFKPQLLVTSFVSLFGGWLLCLLIVVVAYPFAIALGLLFAMMRISKFRVLRGIASVYINILRGTPLFLQIYIMFFGLPMVGINIDNNILGIIVMAINSSAYQAEIYRAGIQSIPRGQYEAASSLGMNGRQTMFTVILPQMVRRVIPTVTSDFITSYKDTSLLSSVGVMELMMFSKNLTTVSGNITPYMAAAIYYLIVTLPLIKVVGIVEMRLADAENGGGPRPGGKRATKSAEGAEEGEKNFSADGKASAGKSFSALDALAAPFRSHAGQEA
;
A
#
# COMPACT_ATOMS: atom_id res chain seq x y z
N MET A 1 -54.76 42.45 -41.84
CA MET A 1 -55.07 41.64 -43.05
C MET A 1 -54.18 40.41 -43.08
N LYS A 2 -54.81 39.22 -43.24
CA LYS A 2 -54.36 37.87 -43.70
C LYS A 2 -52.84 37.57 -43.74
N LYS A 3 -52.30 36.63 -42.95
CA LYS A 3 -52.27 35.13 -43.01
C LYS A 3 -51.33 34.51 -44.08
N ASN A 4 -50.50 33.57 -43.58
CA ASN A 4 -49.81 32.42 -44.21
C ASN A 4 -48.41 32.70 -44.83
N ASN A 5 -47.36 31.86 -44.67
CA ASN A 5 -47.23 30.54 -44.06
C ASN A 5 -45.76 30.20 -43.68
N CYS A 6 -45.65 29.17 -42.84
CA CYS A 6 -44.54 28.68 -42.00
C CYS A 6 -43.47 27.82 -42.72
N VAL A 7 -42.29 27.62 -42.06
CA VAL A 7 -41.24 26.54 -42.12
C VAL A 7 -39.88 27.21 -41.74
N ARG A 8 -39.02 26.84 -40.77
CA ARG A 8 -38.45 25.54 -40.32
C ARG A 8 -37.63 25.71 -38.99
N LEU A 9 -37.74 24.72 -38.10
CA LEU A 9 -36.71 24.08 -37.22
C LEU A 9 -35.60 24.86 -36.46
N ARG A 10 -35.62 24.76 -35.10
CA ARG A 10 -34.62 24.15 -34.16
C ARG A 10 -34.84 24.70 -32.73
N ARG A 11 -35.45 23.97 -31.78
CA ARG A 11 -34.91 23.01 -30.78
C ARG A 11 -33.80 23.52 -29.83
N LEU A 12 -34.23 23.85 -28.60
CA LEU A 12 -33.69 23.55 -27.24
C LEU A 12 -32.27 24.01 -26.82
N PRO A 13 -32.13 24.67 -25.64
CA PRO A 13 -30.95 24.55 -24.78
C PRO A 13 -31.22 23.53 -23.66
N ALA A 14 -30.29 22.59 -23.50
CA ALA A 14 -30.33 21.54 -22.50
C ALA A 14 -29.02 21.54 -21.69
N ILE A 15 -29.17 21.47 -20.35
CA ILE A 15 -28.29 20.79 -19.38
C ILE A 15 -26.89 21.40 -19.15
N LEU A 16 -26.65 21.93 -17.93
CA LEU A 16 -25.80 21.25 -16.93
C LEU A 16 -25.87 21.96 -15.57
N VAL A 17 -26.02 21.15 -14.51
CA VAL A 17 -26.14 21.51 -13.09
C VAL A 17 -24.90 21.01 -12.34
N ALA A 18 -24.52 21.80 -11.33
CA ALA A 18 -23.80 21.48 -10.09
C ALA A 18 -22.30 21.15 -10.13
N SER A 19 -21.54 21.99 -9.42
CA SER A 19 -20.84 21.57 -8.19
C SER A 19 -20.40 22.80 -7.38
N ILE A 20 -20.37 22.62 -6.05
CA ILE A 20 -19.86 23.51 -4.99
C ILE A 20 -20.87 24.52 -4.46
N VAL A 21 -21.32 24.33 -3.21
CA VAL A 21 -21.33 25.35 -2.12
C VAL A 21 -21.93 24.77 -0.82
N LEU A 22 -21.19 25.02 0.27
CA LEU A 22 -21.56 25.10 1.70
C LEU A 22 -22.32 23.96 2.40
N VAL A 23 -21.66 23.38 3.40
CA VAL A 23 -22.33 22.95 4.64
C VAL A 23 -21.59 23.54 5.83
N LEU A 24 -22.14 24.63 6.40
CA LEU A 24 -21.83 25.15 7.73
C LEU A 24 -22.99 26.05 8.20
N ALA A 25 -23.82 25.52 9.11
CA ALA A 25 -24.66 26.18 10.13
C ALA A 25 -25.76 25.19 10.56
N LEU A 26 -25.60 24.52 11.70
CA LEU A 26 -26.16 24.87 13.02
C LEU A 26 -27.66 24.57 13.18
N GLY A 27 -27.93 23.57 14.01
CA GLY A 27 -29.18 23.41 14.76
C GLY A 27 -28.85 23.02 16.20
N ILE A 28 -28.86 24.01 17.09
CA ILE A 28 -28.78 23.86 18.55
C ILE A 28 -30.20 23.62 19.09
N SER A 29 -30.39 22.60 19.91
CA SER A 29 -31.20 22.67 21.15
C SER A 29 -31.13 21.35 21.91
N GLY A 30 -30.75 21.42 23.19
CA GLY A 30 -30.81 20.30 24.12
C GLY A 30 -29.78 20.38 25.23
N CYS A 31 -29.76 21.47 25.99
CA CYS A 31 -29.02 21.57 27.24
C CYS A 31 -29.83 20.84 28.32
N GLY A 32 -29.29 19.74 28.86
CA GLY A 32 -29.85 18.98 29.97
C GLY A 32 -28.72 18.58 30.90
N THR A 33 -28.72 19.17 32.09
CA THR A 33 -27.77 19.04 33.19
C THR A 33 -27.36 17.61 33.51
N SER A 34 -26.03 17.39 33.58
CA SER A 34 -25.41 16.17 34.07
C SER A 34 -25.67 15.96 35.56
N ALA A 35 -26.45 14.93 35.88
CA ALA A 35 -26.48 14.31 37.19
C ALA A 35 -25.91 12.88 37.08
N SER A 36 -25.02 12.56 38.02
CA SER A 36 -24.34 11.29 38.20
C SER A 36 -25.29 10.08 38.22
N GLY A 37 -24.94 9.02 37.49
CA GLY A 37 -25.57 7.72 37.61
C GLY A 37 -24.88 6.68 36.75
N GLY A 38 -24.01 5.86 37.36
CA GLY A 38 -23.54 4.65 36.72
C GLY A 38 -24.72 3.73 36.39
N SER A 39 -24.75 3.19 35.18
CA SER A 39 -25.63 2.07 34.86
C SER A 39 -24.90 1.11 33.94
N ALA A 40 -24.72 -0.10 34.48
CA ALA A 40 -24.36 -1.29 33.75
C ALA A 40 -25.31 -1.48 32.57
N LYS A 41 -24.75 -1.58 31.35
CA LYS A 41 -25.51 -1.99 30.17
C LYS A 41 -25.98 -3.44 30.37
N LYS A 42 -27.29 -3.62 30.56
CA LYS A 42 -27.98 -4.90 30.39
C LYS A 42 -27.81 -5.37 28.93
N ALA A 43 -27.47 -6.64 28.76
CA ALA A 43 -27.33 -7.28 27.46
C ALA A 43 -28.71 -7.39 26.75
N GLU A 44 -29.00 -6.48 25.82
CA GLU A 44 -29.99 -6.71 24.78
C GLU A 44 -29.48 -7.78 23.82
N SER A 45 -30.34 -8.73 23.45
CA SER A 45 -30.05 -9.73 22.42
C SER A 45 -29.85 -9.03 21.07
N GLN A 46 -28.60 -8.74 20.72
CA GLN A 46 -28.24 -8.14 19.44
C GLN A 46 -28.79 -8.99 18.30
N LYS A 47 -29.64 -8.40 17.46
CA LYS A 47 -30.22 -9.02 16.27
C LYS A 47 -29.17 -9.01 15.15
N MET A 48 -29.07 -10.11 14.41
CA MET A 48 -28.19 -10.23 13.24
C MET A 48 -28.60 -9.25 12.14
N THR A 49 -27.63 -8.52 11.60
CA THR A 49 -27.82 -7.61 10.45
C THR A 49 -27.34 -8.31 9.17
N LEU A 50 -28.03 -8.08 8.05
CA LEU A 50 -27.63 -8.55 6.72
C LEU A 50 -27.65 -7.38 5.73
N VAL A 51 -26.73 -7.36 4.76
CA VAL A 51 -26.68 -6.39 3.67
C VAL A 51 -27.93 -6.50 2.80
N HIS A 52 -28.31 -7.73 2.46
CA HIS A 52 -29.53 -8.03 1.71
C HIS A 52 -30.48 -8.89 2.55
N LYS A 53 -31.71 -8.42 2.74
CA LYS A 53 -32.70 -9.13 3.56
C LYS A 53 -32.94 -10.54 2.99
N GLY A 54 -32.75 -11.56 3.83
CA GLY A 54 -32.96 -12.96 3.45
C GLY A 54 -31.80 -13.60 2.69
N LYS A 55 -30.70 -12.88 2.49
CA LYS A 55 -29.51 -13.37 1.80
C LYS A 55 -28.26 -13.21 2.66
N LEU A 56 -27.36 -14.17 2.56
CA LEU A 56 -26.01 -14.09 3.07
C LEU A 56 -25.11 -13.66 1.91
N THR A 57 -24.67 -12.40 1.91
CA THR A 57 -23.80 -11.84 0.88
C THR A 57 -22.33 -12.15 1.19
N VAL A 58 -21.72 -13.01 0.38
CA VAL A 58 -20.36 -13.51 0.51
C VAL A 58 -19.42 -12.76 -0.42
N VAL A 59 -18.24 -12.42 0.07
CA VAL A 59 -17.12 -11.94 -0.74
C VAL A 59 -15.92 -12.88 -0.62
N SER A 60 -15.22 -13.08 -1.72
CA SER A 60 -14.22 -14.14 -1.91
C SER A 60 -13.36 -13.75 -3.12
N ASP A 61 -12.12 -14.23 -3.15
CA ASP A 61 -11.24 -14.05 -4.31
C ASP A 61 -11.56 -15.00 -5.47
N LEU A 62 -12.21 -16.14 -5.17
CA LEU A 62 -12.57 -17.19 -6.11
C LEU A 62 -11.37 -17.62 -6.97
N ALA A 63 -10.20 -17.76 -6.35
CA ALA A 63 -8.94 -18.12 -7.01
C ALA A 63 -8.15 -19.26 -6.33
N ASN A 64 -8.71 -19.94 -5.33
CA ASN A 64 -8.03 -20.94 -4.49
C ASN A 64 -8.64 -22.35 -4.65
N PRO A 65 -8.49 -23.02 -5.79
CA PRO A 65 -8.90 -24.42 -5.91
C PRO A 65 -8.15 -25.31 -4.90
N PRO A 66 -8.82 -26.25 -4.20
CA PRO A 66 -10.22 -26.66 -4.38
C PRO A 66 -11.21 -25.99 -3.42
N PHE A 67 -10.86 -24.89 -2.73
CA PHE A 67 -11.71 -24.19 -1.76
C PHE A 67 -12.76 -23.31 -2.42
N ASP A 68 -12.33 -22.34 -3.21
CA ASP A 68 -13.20 -21.36 -3.84
C ASP A 68 -12.56 -20.88 -5.15
N TYR A 69 -13.16 -21.22 -6.29
CA TYR A 69 -12.60 -20.88 -7.59
C TYR A 69 -13.66 -20.74 -8.67
N MET A 70 -13.31 -20.02 -9.73
CA MET A 70 -14.11 -19.92 -10.94
C MET A 70 -13.73 -21.04 -11.93
N GLU A 71 -14.70 -21.86 -12.32
CA GLU A 71 -14.60 -22.73 -13.49
C GLU A 71 -15.48 -22.14 -14.61
N GLY A 72 -14.83 -21.41 -15.53
CA GLY A 72 -15.54 -20.58 -16.50
C GLY A 72 -16.34 -19.48 -15.80
N GLN A 73 -17.68 -19.57 -15.86
CA GLN A 73 -18.59 -18.63 -15.17
C GLN A 73 -19.19 -19.21 -13.88
N THR A 74 -18.84 -20.44 -13.53
CA THR A 74 -19.42 -21.15 -12.38
C THR A 74 -18.48 -21.10 -11.18
N LYS A 75 -19.01 -20.71 -10.02
CA LYS A 75 -18.29 -20.75 -8.74
C LYS A 75 -18.29 -22.18 -8.21
N LYS A 76 -17.12 -22.72 -7.88
CA LYS A 76 -16.95 -24.09 -7.38
C LYS A 76 -15.98 -24.13 -6.21
N GLY A 77 -16.06 -25.21 -5.44
CA GLY A 77 -15.11 -25.53 -4.38
C GLY A 77 -15.77 -25.85 -3.05
N PHE A 78 -14.98 -26.37 -2.13
CA PHE A 78 -15.39 -26.74 -0.79
C PHE A 78 -16.06 -25.60 -0.04
N GLU A 79 -15.46 -24.42 -0.05
CA GLU A 79 -15.94 -23.26 0.72
C GLU A 79 -17.19 -22.65 0.08
N VAL A 80 -17.30 -22.71 -1.25
CA VAL A 80 -18.53 -22.32 -1.97
C VAL A 80 -19.72 -23.18 -1.53
N GLU A 81 -19.54 -24.50 -1.45
CA GLU A 81 -20.59 -25.42 -1.00
C GLU A 81 -20.85 -25.32 0.51
N LEU A 82 -19.80 -25.11 1.32
CA LEU A 82 -19.94 -24.86 2.75
C LEU A 82 -20.79 -23.62 3.02
N MET A 83 -20.52 -22.50 2.36
CA MET A 83 -21.27 -21.26 2.51
C MET A 83 -22.74 -21.41 2.10
N GLN A 84 -23.02 -22.18 1.05
CA GLN A 84 -24.38 -22.51 0.65
C GLN A 84 -25.13 -23.32 1.72
N GLU A 85 -24.50 -24.34 2.30
CA GLU A 85 -25.10 -25.14 3.37
C GLU A 85 -25.28 -24.34 4.66
N LEU A 86 -24.34 -23.45 5.02
CA LEU A 86 -24.48 -22.56 6.16
C LEU A 86 -25.66 -21.59 5.98
N ALA A 87 -25.77 -20.94 4.81
CA ALA A 87 -26.88 -20.05 4.48
C ALA A 87 -28.23 -20.79 4.58
N LYS A 88 -28.31 -21.99 3.98
CA LYS A 88 -29.50 -22.85 4.03
C LYS A 88 -29.92 -23.20 5.45
N LYS A 89 -28.98 -23.59 6.32
CA LYS A 89 -29.26 -23.87 7.75
C LYS A 89 -29.71 -22.64 8.53
N MET A 90 -29.33 -21.45 8.07
CA MET A 90 -29.79 -20.17 8.61
C MET A 90 -31.11 -19.70 7.99
N GLY A 91 -31.65 -20.41 6.99
CA GLY A 91 -32.85 -20.01 6.25
C GLY A 91 -32.62 -18.83 5.30
N LEU A 92 -31.40 -18.70 4.77
CA LEU A 92 -30.97 -17.64 3.86
C LEU A 92 -30.58 -18.21 2.49
N GLU A 93 -30.66 -17.37 1.47
CA GLU A 93 -30.00 -17.62 0.17
C GLU A 93 -28.53 -17.21 0.24
N CYS A 94 -27.64 -17.92 -0.44
CA CYS A 94 -26.22 -17.56 -0.54
C CYS A 94 -25.97 -16.78 -1.84
N GLU A 95 -25.43 -15.57 -1.73
CA GLU A 95 -25.13 -14.69 -2.87
C GLU A 95 -23.67 -14.27 -2.82
N TYR A 96 -22.94 -14.43 -3.92
CA TYR A 96 -21.56 -13.97 -4.02
C TYR A 96 -21.47 -12.66 -4.78
N LEU A 97 -20.66 -11.73 -4.27
CA LEU A 97 -20.20 -10.58 -5.04
C LEU A 97 -19.27 -11.01 -6.19
N ASN A 98 -18.95 -10.05 -7.05
CA ASN A 98 -17.86 -10.24 -8.00
C ASN A 98 -16.54 -10.51 -7.25
N PRO A 99 -15.68 -11.41 -7.77
CA PRO A 99 -14.40 -11.71 -7.14
C PRO A 99 -13.58 -10.43 -6.89
N MET A 100 -12.89 -10.38 -5.77
CA MET A 100 -11.97 -9.29 -5.44
C MET A 100 -10.66 -9.83 -4.87
N LYS A 101 -9.60 -9.02 -4.86
CA LYS A 101 -8.31 -9.43 -4.32
C LYS A 101 -8.41 -9.84 -2.85
N PHE A 102 -7.69 -10.90 -2.47
CA PHE A 102 -7.68 -11.45 -1.12
C PHE A 102 -7.42 -10.39 -0.04
N ASP A 103 -6.42 -9.53 -0.26
CA ASP A 103 -6.03 -8.43 0.64
C ASP A 103 -7.12 -7.37 0.86
N SER A 104 -8.13 -7.33 0.00
CA SER A 104 -9.22 -6.34 0.02
C SER A 104 -10.49 -6.85 0.71
N ILE A 105 -10.59 -8.15 1.00
CA ILE A 105 -11.78 -8.78 1.61
C ILE A 105 -11.98 -8.30 3.05
N ILE A 106 -10.98 -8.41 3.92
CA ILE A 106 -11.09 -7.95 5.32
C ILE A 106 -11.43 -6.46 5.40
N PRO A 107 -10.75 -5.54 4.67
CA PRO A 107 -11.15 -4.14 4.59
C PRO A 107 -12.61 -3.93 4.17
N THR A 108 -13.10 -4.73 3.22
CA THR A 108 -14.49 -4.66 2.74
C THR A 108 -15.50 -5.06 3.81
N ILE A 109 -15.26 -6.16 4.54
CA ILE A 109 -16.14 -6.60 5.64
C ILE A 109 -16.08 -5.60 6.80
N LYS A 110 -14.89 -5.08 7.12
CA LYS A 110 -14.70 -4.06 8.16
C LYS A 110 -15.43 -2.75 7.82
N GLN A 111 -15.37 -2.31 6.57
CA GLN A 111 -16.09 -1.11 6.12
C GLN A 111 -17.62 -1.26 6.23
N GLY A 112 -18.12 -2.49 6.07
CA GLY A 112 -19.55 -2.80 6.12
C GLY A 112 -20.32 -2.35 4.87
N GLY A 113 -21.59 -2.76 4.80
CA GLY A 113 -22.55 -2.30 3.78
C GLY A 113 -22.44 -2.93 2.39
N LYS A 114 -21.36 -3.67 2.07
CA LYS A 114 -21.19 -4.36 0.78
C LYS A 114 -21.37 -5.87 0.84
N ALA A 115 -20.82 -6.52 1.86
CA ALA A 115 -20.93 -7.96 2.09
C ALA A 115 -21.10 -8.24 3.59
N ASP A 116 -21.66 -9.41 3.89
CA ASP A 116 -21.89 -9.88 5.26
C ASP A 116 -20.67 -10.63 5.80
N VAL A 117 -20.03 -11.42 4.93
CA VAL A 117 -18.95 -12.35 5.30
C VAL A 117 -17.89 -12.47 4.21
N GLY A 118 -16.65 -12.73 4.62
CA GLY A 118 -15.54 -13.12 3.74
C GLY A 118 -15.25 -14.61 3.85
N ALA A 119 -15.14 -15.31 2.71
CA ALA A 119 -14.86 -16.75 2.64
C ALA A 119 -13.88 -17.08 1.50
N SER A 120 -12.59 -17.14 1.84
CA SER A 120 -11.47 -17.58 1.00
C SER A 120 -10.39 -18.12 1.93
N ASN A 121 -10.60 -19.30 2.53
CA ASN A 121 -9.60 -20.06 3.30
C ASN A 121 -8.83 -19.20 4.33
N PHE A 122 -9.55 -18.29 5.00
CA PHE A 122 -8.92 -17.28 5.82
C PHE A 122 -8.33 -17.88 7.10
N THR A 123 -7.00 -17.87 7.20
CA THR A 123 -6.31 -18.18 8.45
C THR A 123 -6.70 -17.24 9.59
N ILE A 124 -7.16 -17.82 10.70
CA ILE A 124 -7.45 -17.13 11.96
C ILE A 124 -6.11 -16.77 12.62
N THR A 125 -5.82 -15.47 12.69
CA THR A 125 -4.65 -14.92 13.37
C THR A 125 -5.07 -13.92 14.44
N GLU A 126 -4.29 -13.82 15.52
CA GLU A 126 -4.54 -12.82 16.58
C GLU A 126 -4.56 -11.39 16.03
N GLU A 127 -3.68 -11.11 15.06
CA GLU A 127 -3.57 -9.83 14.39
C GLU A 127 -4.84 -9.47 13.64
N ARG A 128 -5.36 -10.38 12.81
CA ARG A 128 -6.65 -10.18 12.13
C ARG A 128 -7.78 -10.05 13.15
N GLN A 129 -7.77 -10.87 14.20
CA GLN A 129 -8.75 -10.81 15.30
C GLN A 129 -8.75 -9.49 16.08
N LYS A 130 -7.72 -8.62 15.96
CA LYS A 130 -7.79 -7.25 16.49
C LYS A 130 -8.73 -6.37 15.68
N GLU A 131 -8.80 -6.58 14.38
CA GLU A 131 -9.54 -5.74 13.42
C GLU A 131 -10.89 -6.34 12.97
N ILE A 132 -11.01 -7.67 12.96
CA ILE A 132 -12.15 -8.41 12.42
C ILE A 132 -12.56 -9.58 13.33
N ASP A 133 -13.75 -10.13 13.16
CA ASP A 133 -14.22 -11.32 13.89
C ASP A 133 -14.14 -12.57 12.99
N PHE A 134 -14.12 -13.75 13.60
CA PHE A 134 -14.08 -15.04 12.90
C PHE A 134 -15.08 -16.02 13.48
N THR A 135 -15.59 -16.91 12.62
CA THR A 135 -16.22 -18.14 13.10
C THR A 135 -15.20 -19.05 13.79
N ASN A 136 -15.69 -20.08 14.47
CA ASN A 136 -14.89 -21.23 14.85
C ASN A 136 -14.24 -21.84 13.60
N ALA A 137 -13.06 -22.42 13.78
CA ALA A 137 -12.34 -23.07 12.70
C ALA A 137 -13.18 -24.19 12.07
N TYR A 138 -13.13 -24.30 10.74
CA TYR A 138 -13.76 -25.40 10.00
C TYR A 138 -12.75 -26.40 9.44
N ILE A 139 -11.49 -26.02 9.24
CA ILE A 139 -10.41 -26.90 8.77
C ILE A 139 -9.08 -26.47 9.42
N ASP A 140 -8.24 -27.45 9.72
CA ASP A 140 -6.84 -27.24 10.09
C ASP A 140 -5.96 -27.44 8.85
N SER A 141 -4.95 -26.59 8.69
CA SER A 141 -4.11 -26.56 7.50
C SER A 141 -2.66 -26.19 7.81
N ASN A 142 -1.83 -26.25 6.78
CA ASN A 142 -0.42 -25.90 6.77
C ASN A 142 -0.11 -25.09 5.50
N GLN A 143 1.09 -24.54 5.40
CA GLN A 143 1.57 -23.89 4.17
C GLN A 143 2.38 -24.89 3.33
N GLY A 144 2.30 -24.79 2.00
CA GLY A 144 3.08 -25.56 1.06
C GLY A 144 4.10 -24.68 0.34
N LEU A 145 5.37 -25.10 0.32
CA LEU A 145 6.40 -24.52 -0.53
C LEU A 145 6.54 -25.37 -1.79
N VAL A 146 6.28 -24.77 -2.94
CA VAL A 146 6.35 -25.42 -4.26
C VAL A 146 7.56 -24.94 -5.03
N THR A 147 8.24 -25.86 -5.71
CA THR A 147 9.32 -25.58 -6.66
C THR A 147 9.12 -26.40 -7.93
N ALA A 148 9.94 -26.16 -8.95
CA ALA A 148 10.13 -27.13 -10.02
C ALA A 148 10.51 -28.49 -9.44
N LYS A 149 9.96 -29.58 -10.00
CA LYS A 149 10.11 -30.94 -9.47
C LYS A 149 11.57 -31.38 -9.32
N GLY A 150 12.43 -30.97 -10.24
CA GLY A 150 13.87 -31.27 -10.19
C GLY A 150 14.64 -30.61 -9.03
N ALA A 151 14.08 -29.58 -8.39
CA ALA A 151 14.68 -28.89 -7.25
C ALA A 151 14.02 -29.25 -5.90
N ALA A 152 12.91 -29.99 -5.92
CA ALA A 152 12.03 -30.17 -4.77
C ALA A 152 12.73 -30.88 -3.60
N ASP A 153 13.47 -31.96 -3.86
CA ASP A 153 14.15 -32.73 -2.81
C ASP A 153 15.23 -31.90 -2.10
N GLN A 154 16.02 -31.13 -2.87
CA GLN A 154 17.08 -30.27 -2.33
C GLN A 154 16.50 -29.16 -1.45
N VAL A 155 15.46 -28.47 -1.95
CA VAL A 155 14.82 -27.37 -1.21
C VAL A 155 14.02 -27.91 -0.01
N GLY A 156 13.42 -29.09 -0.12
CA GLY A 156 12.68 -29.74 0.96
C GLY A 156 13.57 -30.19 2.13
N ALA A 157 14.80 -30.59 1.82
CA ALA A 157 15.82 -30.93 2.82
C ALA A 157 16.29 -29.69 3.58
N ASP A 158 16.52 -28.58 2.87
CA ASP A 158 16.89 -27.30 3.49
C ASP A 158 16.29 -26.09 2.75
N THR A 159 15.22 -25.52 3.32
CA THR A 159 14.58 -24.34 2.76
C THR A 159 15.46 -23.09 2.82
N LYS A 160 16.53 -23.08 3.64
CA LYS A 160 17.47 -21.95 3.73
C LYS A 160 18.30 -21.76 2.46
N THR A 161 18.33 -22.75 1.58
CA THR A 161 18.89 -22.60 0.22
C THR A 161 18.18 -21.52 -0.62
N LEU A 162 16.98 -21.09 -0.20
CA LEU A 162 16.24 -19.98 -0.81
C LEU A 162 16.46 -18.63 -0.12
N ASP A 163 17.16 -18.55 1.01
CA ASP A 163 17.33 -17.34 1.81
C ASP A 163 18.46 -16.45 1.25
N ASN A 164 18.31 -15.96 0.01
CA ASN A 164 19.27 -15.10 -0.69
C ASN A 164 18.60 -14.20 -1.73
N ALA A 165 19.24 -13.05 -2.02
CA ALA A 165 18.63 -11.99 -2.83
C ALA A 165 18.29 -12.40 -4.27
N SER A 166 18.96 -13.40 -4.82
CA SER A 166 18.68 -13.93 -6.17
C SER A 166 17.51 -14.92 -6.21
N SER A 167 17.05 -15.41 -5.06
CA SER A 167 15.87 -16.29 -5.00
C SER A 167 14.60 -15.44 -4.99
N THR A 168 13.84 -15.48 -6.08
CA THR A 168 12.51 -14.88 -6.18
C THR A 168 11.46 -15.87 -5.71
N ILE A 169 10.69 -15.50 -4.69
CA ILE A 169 9.67 -16.35 -4.08
C ILE A 169 8.32 -15.67 -4.25
N ALA A 170 7.43 -16.31 -5.02
CA ALA A 170 6.09 -15.81 -5.26
C ALA A 170 5.15 -16.21 -4.12
N VAL A 171 4.32 -15.28 -3.69
CA VAL A 171 3.32 -15.48 -2.64
C VAL A 171 2.07 -14.70 -3.00
N GLN A 172 0.89 -15.16 -2.56
CA GLN A 172 -0.31 -14.33 -2.65
C GLN A 172 -0.23 -13.21 -1.60
N ALA A 173 -0.53 -11.98 -2.01
CA ALA A 173 -0.46 -10.79 -1.16
C ALA A 173 -1.43 -10.88 0.03
N GLY A 174 -0.96 -10.48 1.21
CA GLY A 174 -1.76 -10.42 2.44
C GLY A 174 -1.95 -11.77 3.15
N THR A 175 -1.28 -12.83 2.70
CA THR A 175 -1.43 -14.19 3.24
C THR A 175 -0.45 -14.51 4.37
N THR A 176 -0.76 -15.58 5.11
CA THR A 176 0.17 -16.14 6.11
C THR A 176 1.37 -16.83 5.45
N GLY A 177 1.25 -17.28 4.20
CA GLY A 177 2.38 -17.72 3.36
C GLY A 177 3.39 -16.60 3.09
N GLU A 178 2.92 -15.41 2.69
CA GLU A 178 3.78 -14.22 2.56
C GLU A 178 4.48 -13.89 3.89
N SER A 179 3.71 -13.86 4.98
CA SER A 179 4.23 -13.58 6.31
C SER A 179 5.31 -14.58 6.72
N TRP A 180 5.11 -15.87 6.40
CA TRP A 180 6.08 -16.92 6.69
C TRP A 180 7.36 -16.71 5.89
N VAL A 181 7.27 -16.41 4.59
CA VAL A 181 8.47 -16.16 3.77
C VAL A 181 9.26 -14.97 4.29
N LYS A 182 8.60 -13.84 4.60
CA LYS A 182 9.27 -12.65 5.17
C LYS A 182 9.96 -12.96 6.50
N GLU A 183 9.36 -13.78 7.35
CA GLU A 183 9.93 -14.11 8.66
C GLU A 183 11.07 -15.15 8.56
N ASN A 184 10.95 -16.13 7.65
CA ASN A 184 11.83 -17.30 7.61
C ASN A 184 12.88 -17.25 6.52
N LEU A 185 12.69 -16.45 5.47
CA LEU A 185 13.59 -16.25 4.34
C LEU A 185 13.82 -14.75 4.08
N PRO A 186 14.27 -13.99 5.10
CA PRO A 186 14.29 -12.52 5.05
C PRO A 186 15.25 -11.93 4.02
N ASN A 187 16.18 -12.73 3.47
CA ASN A 187 17.08 -12.27 2.41
C ASN A 187 16.58 -12.61 1.01
N ALA A 188 15.46 -13.32 0.86
CA ALA A 188 14.85 -13.62 -0.43
C ALA A 188 14.08 -12.42 -1.01
N THR A 189 13.95 -12.37 -2.34
CA THR A 189 13.09 -11.38 -3.00
C THR A 189 11.66 -11.90 -3.03
N VAL A 190 10.79 -11.34 -2.18
CA VAL A 190 9.37 -11.72 -2.13
C VAL A 190 8.60 -11.00 -3.23
N VAL A 191 7.87 -11.76 -4.04
CA VAL A 191 7.00 -11.25 -5.10
C VAL A 191 5.56 -11.51 -4.69
N ALA A 192 4.89 -10.46 -4.20
CA ALA A 192 3.48 -10.52 -3.82
C ALA A 192 2.60 -10.40 -5.08
N LEU A 193 1.73 -11.40 -5.29
CA LEU A 193 0.83 -11.52 -6.43
C LEU A 193 -0.63 -11.55 -5.97
N ASP A 194 -1.56 -11.39 -6.90
CA ASP A 194 -2.99 -11.29 -6.59
C ASP A 194 -3.61 -12.67 -6.23
N ASP A 195 -3.06 -13.76 -6.78
CA ASP A 195 -3.59 -15.11 -6.62
C ASP A 195 -2.47 -16.18 -6.65
N PRO A 196 -2.69 -17.37 -6.06
CA PRO A 196 -1.68 -18.43 -6.02
C PRO A 196 -1.44 -19.11 -7.37
N ILE A 197 -2.37 -19.01 -8.33
CA ILE A 197 -2.23 -19.61 -9.66
C ILE A 197 -1.19 -18.87 -10.47
N ALA A 198 -1.17 -17.53 -10.40
CA ALA A 198 -0.12 -16.69 -10.97
C ALA A 198 1.26 -17.01 -10.38
N ALA A 199 1.31 -17.30 -9.07
CA ALA A 199 2.55 -17.72 -8.41
C ALA A 199 3.06 -19.06 -8.97
N LEU A 200 2.20 -20.06 -9.09
CA LEU A 200 2.54 -21.37 -9.63
C LEU A 200 2.92 -21.32 -11.12
N SER A 201 2.17 -20.57 -11.94
CA SER A 201 2.52 -20.30 -13.33
C SER A 201 3.92 -19.72 -13.46
N GLY A 202 4.26 -18.73 -12.63
CA GLY A 202 5.60 -18.14 -12.67
C GLY A 202 6.71 -19.10 -12.23
N VAL A 203 6.44 -20.06 -11.33
CA VAL A 203 7.42 -21.11 -11.01
C VAL A 203 7.57 -22.08 -12.18
N SER A 204 6.47 -22.51 -12.81
CA SER A 204 6.49 -23.42 -13.97
C SER A 204 7.25 -22.82 -15.16
N THR A 205 7.10 -21.52 -15.42
CA THR A 205 7.84 -20.82 -16.48
C THR A 205 9.27 -20.44 -16.09
N GLY A 206 9.71 -20.72 -14.86
CA GLY A 206 11.03 -20.35 -14.34
C GLY A 206 11.22 -18.86 -14.02
N LEU A 207 10.12 -18.08 -13.99
CA LEU A 207 10.14 -16.67 -13.58
C LEU A 207 10.40 -16.54 -12.07
N TYR A 208 9.88 -17.49 -11.28
CA TYR A 208 10.09 -17.57 -9.83
C TYR A 208 10.76 -18.89 -9.46
N LYS A 209 11.59 -18.87 -8.41
CA LYS A 209 12.29 -20.06 -7.93
C LYS A 209 11.40 -20.96 -7.08
N ALA A 210 10.47 -20.36 -6.35
CA ALA A 210 9.51 -21.06 -5.50
C ALA A 210 8.22 -20.26 -5.36
N ALA A 211 7.15 -20.94 -4.95
CA ALA A 211 5.90 -20.33 -4.51
C ALA A 211 5.52 -20.84 -3.12
N VAL A 212 4.89 -20.00 -2.30
CA VAL A 212 4.32 -20.40 -1.00
C VAL A 212 2.88 -19.94 -0.89
N ALA A 213 1.98 -20.88 -0.61
CA ALA A 213 0.59 -20.63 -0.22
C ALA A 213 0.03 -21.85 0.51
N ASP A 214 -1.28 -21.87 0.77
CA ASP A 214 -1.95 -22.93 1.50
C ASP A 214 -1.66 -24.32 0.92
N LEU A 215 -1.31 -25.27 1.79
CA LEU A 215 -0.90 -26.61 1.40
C LEU A 215 -1.94 -27.33 0.53
N PRO A 216 -3.25 -27.34 0.86
CA PRO A 216 -4.21 -28.10 0.06
C PRO A 216 -4.37 -27.51 -1.35
N VAL A 217 -4.24 -26.18 -1.50
CA VAL A 217 -4.22 -25.50 -2.80
C VAL A 217 -3.00 -25.96 -3.60
N MET A 218 -1.81 -25.89 -2.98
CA MET A 218 -0.56 -26.27 -3.62
C MET A 218 -0.52 -27.75 -4.04
N GLN A 219 -1.06 -28.65 -3.21
CA GLN A 219 -1.18 -30.07 -3.52
C GLN A 219 -2.16 -30.34 -4.66
N TYR A 220 -3.33 -29.70 -4.63
CA TYR A 220 -4.33 -29.83 -5.67
C TYR A 220 -3.79 -29.36 -7.02
N GLU A 221 -3.15 -28.20 -7.06
CA GLU A 221 -2.64 -27.61 -8.29
C GLU A 221 -1.45 -28.40 -8.86
N CYS A 222 -0.49 -28.83 -8.04
CA CYS A 222 0.61 -29.67 -8.52
C CYS A 222 0.13 -31.03 -9.05
N LYS A 223 -1.00 -31.54 -8.54
CA LYS A 223 -1.58 -32.81 -9.00
C LYS A 223 -2.36 -32.66 -10.32
N ASN A 224 -3.09 -31.56 -10.49
CA ASN A 224 -4.06 -31.44 -11.58
C ASN A 224 -3.60 -30.54 -12.74
N SER A 225 -2.90 -29.43 -12.44
CA SER A 225 -2.60 -28.38 -13.43
C SER A 225 -1.10 -28.22 -13.69
N TYR A 226 -0.27 -28.37 -12.66
CA TYR A 226 1.18 -28.09 -12.69
C TYR A 226 2.02 -29.32 -12.35
N THR A 227 1.91 -30.36 -13.19
CA THR A 227 2.54 -31.68 -12.95
C THR A 227 4.08 -31.69 -13.05
N ASP A 228 4.66 -30.61 -13.59
CA ASP A 228 6.09 -30.27 -13.63
C ASP A 228 6.61 -29.66 -12.32
N LEU A 229 5.69 -29.27 -11.42
CA LEU A 229 5.98 -28.75 -10.10
C LEU A 229 5.79 -29.82 -9.03
N ALA A 230 6.36 -29.57 -7.84
CA ALA A 230 6.13 -30.40 -6.66
C ALA A 230 6.14 -29.56 -5.38
N VAL A 231 5.35 -29.96 -4.40
CA VAL A 231 5.44 -29.46 -3.02
C VAL A 231 6.77 -29.96 -2.44
N ALA A 232 7.78 -29.09 -2.44
CA ALA A 232 9.10 -29.36 -1.91
C ALA A 232 9.09 -29.48 -0.38
N LYS A 233 8.25 -28.67 0.29
CA LYS A 233 8.12 -28.71 1.75
C LYS A 233 6.70 -28.42 2.20
N GLU A 234 6.17 -29.30 3.02
CA GLU A 234 5.06 -28.95 3.91
C GLU A 234 5.61 -28.21 5.13
N ILE A 235 5.12 -26.98 5.31
CA ILE A 235 5.53 -26.10 6.39
C ILE A 235 4.47 -26.22 7.49
N PRO A 236 4.82 -26.75 8.67
CA PRO A 236 3.85 -27.06 9.72
C PRO A 236 3.40 -25.78 10.44
N THR A 237 2.64 -24.91 9.77
CA THR A 237 2.14 -23.63 10.32
C THR A 237 0.97 -23.82 11.30
N GLY A 238 0.27 -24.96 11.25
CA GLY A 238 -0.83 -25.28 12.16
C GLY A 238 -1.98 -24.27 12.05
N GLU A 239 -2.28 -23.85 10.84
CA GLU A 239 -3.30 -22.86 10.54
C GLU A 239 -4.70 -23.41 10.76
N GLN A 240 -5.62 -22.50 11.02
CA GLN A 240 -7.03 -22.82 11.20
C GLN A 240 -7.82 -21.83 10.37
N TYR A 241 -8.67 -22.32 9.46
CA TYR A 241 -9.46 -21.42 8.62
C TYR A 241 -10.83 -21.14 9.22
N GLY A 242 -11.25 -19.88 9.14
CA GLY A 242 -12.54 -19.41 9.62
C GLY A 242 -13.15 -18.39 8.67
N ILE A 243 -14.47 -18.21 8.77
CA ILE A 243 -15.21 -17.24 7.97
C ILE A 243 -15.04 -15.87 8.63
N VAL A 244 -14.70 -14.86 7.83
CA VAL A 244 -14.49 -13.47 8.27
C VAL A 244 -15.84 -12.79 8.48
N VAL A 245 -16.03 -12.16 9.65
CA VAL A 245 -17.27 -11.45 10.02
C VAL A 245 -16.94 -10.09 10.61
N SER A 246 -17.79 -9.07 10.38
CA SER A 246 -17.62 -7.78 11.04
C SER A 246 -17.76 -7.91 12.56
N LYS A 247 -16.84 -7.29 13.32
CA LYS A 247 -16.94 -7.17 14.79
C LYS A 247 -18.18 -6.43 15.25
N GLU A 248 -18.77 -5.61 14.38
CA GLU A 248 -20.02 -4.89 14.66
C GLU A 248 -21.25 -5.80 14.53
N ASN A 249 -21.08 -7.06 14.08
CA ASN A 249 -22.17 -8.03 13.90
C ASN A 249 -21.90 -9.39 14.61
N PRO A 250 -21.66 -9.41 15.93
CA PRO A 250 -21.37 -10.66 16.66
C PRO A 250 -22.55 -11.64 16.69
N ALA A 251 -23.76 -11.18 16.39
CA ALA A 251 -24.93 -12.03 16.23
C ALA A 251 -24.84 -12.92 14.97
N LEU A 252 -24.26 -12.41 13.88
CA LEU A 252 -23.97 -13.18 12.66
C LEU A 252 -22.92 -14.26 12.95
N THR A 253 -21.83 -13.91 13.63
CA THR A 253 -20.80 -14.89 14.04
C THR A 253 -21.40 -16.03 14.84
N LYS A 254 -22.26 -15.73 15.83
CA LYS A 254 -22.97 -16.75 16.63
C LYS A 254 -23.88 -17.63 15.78
N ALA A 255 -24.61 -17.05 14.82
CA ALA A 255 -25.50 -17.80 13.94
C ALA A 255 -24.72 -18.74 13.02
N LEU A 256 -23.62 -18.27 12.42
CA LEU A 256 -22.71 -19.07 11.60
C LEU A 256 -22.07 -20.20 12.41
N ASN A 257 -21.59 -19.93 13.63
CA ASN A 257 -21.05 -20.97 14.51
C ASN A 257 -22.08 -22.05 14.88
N LYS A 258 -23.35 -21.66 15.06
CA LYS A 258 -24.43 -22.61 15.28
C LYS A 258 -24.68 -23.47 14.04
N ALA A 259 -24.71 -22.88 12.85
CA ALA A 259 -24.87 -23.60 11.59
C ALA A 259 -23.69 -24.54 11.31
N LEU A 260 -22.46 -24.09 11.54
CA LEU A 260 -21.24 -24.88 11.39
C LEU A 260 -21.24 -26.08 12.35
N LYS A 261 -21.65 -25.88 13.60
CA LYS A 261 -21.84 -26.98 14.57
C LYS A 261 -22.88 -28.00 14.11
N GLN A 262 -23.94 -27.56 13.43
CA GLN A 262 -24.92 -28.46 12.82
C GLN A 262 -24.32 -29.25 11.65
N CYS A 263 -23.57 -28.60 10.75
CA CYS A 263 -22.86 -29.28 9.65
C CYS A 263 -21.89 -30.35 10.15
N ARG A 264 -21.21 -30.09 11.28
CA ARG A 264 -20.35 -31.09 11.94
C ARG A 264 -21.17 -32.25 12.48
N LYS A 265 -22.26 -31.97 13.21
CA LYS A 265 -23.08 -32.99 13.87
C LYS A 265 -23.81 -33.91 12.89
N ASP A 266 -24.24 -33.41 11.74
CA ASP A 266 -25.01 -34.18 10.74
C ASP A 266 -24.13 -34.79 9.63
N GLY A 267 -22.80 -34.63 9.72
CA GLY A 267 -21.83 -35.17 8.76
C GLY A 267 -21.78 -34.42 7.43
N THR A 268 -22.46 -33.27 7.29
CA THR A 268 -22.34 -32.42 6.09
C THR A 268 -20.90 -31.99 5.86
N LEU A 269 -20.19 -31.59 6.93
CA LEU A 269 -18.80 -31.14 6.82
C LEU A 269 -17.88 -32.28 6.33
N SER A 270 -17.93 -33.45 6.97
CA SER A 270 -17.18 -34.66 6.55
C SER A 270 -17.44 -35.05 5.10
N LYS A 271 -18.69 -34.97 4.62
CA LYS A 271 -19.03 -35.26 3.22
C LYS A 271 -18.37 -34.27 2.25
N LEU A 272 -18.37 -32.99 2.60
CA LEU A 272 -17.70 -31.96 1.79
C LEU A 272 -16.19 -32.18 1.79
N GLU A 273 -15.59 -32.49 2.94
CA GLU A 273 -14.16 -32.76 3.06
C GLU A 273 -13.73 -33.98 2.22
N LEU A 274 -14.46 -35.09 2.34
CA LEU A 274 -14.22 -36.29 1.53
C LEU A 274 -14.37 -36.02 0.04
N LYS A 275 -15.37 -35.22 -0.36
CA LYS A 275 -15.61 -34.87 -1.77
C LYS A 275 -14.45 -34.08 -2.37
N TRP A 276 -13.94 -33.08 -1.64
CA TRP A 276 -12.99 -32.10 -2.18
C TRP A 276 -11.53 -32.43 -1.90
N PHE A 277 -11.23 -33.07 -0.77
CA PHE A 277 -9.86 -33.40 -0.36
C PHE A 277 -9.58 -34.91 -0.35
N GLY A 278 -10.59 -35.77 -0.43
CA GLY A 278 -10.43 -37.22 -0.35
C GLY A 278 -10.02 -37.72 1.04
N VAL A 279 -10.11 -36.87 2.07
CA VAL A 279 -9.78 -37.16 3.47
C VAL A 279 -10.85 -36.55 4.37
N ASP A 280 -11.19 -37.25 5.45
CA ASP A 280 -11.99 -36.70 6.56
C ASP A 280 -11.01 -36.17 7.62
N TYR A 281 -11.06 -34.87 7.91
CA TYR A 281 -10.16 -34.23 8.88
C TYR A 281 -10.57 -34.51 10.33
N GLU A 282 -11.83 -34.88 10.59
CA GLU A 282 -12.37 -35.20 11.91
C GLU A 282 -12.13 -36.67 12.30
N GLU A 283 -12.32 -37.63 11.38
CA GLU A 283 -12.17 -39.07 11.65
C GLU A 283 -10.70 -39.48 11.87
N LYS A 284 -9.76 -38.73 11.26
CA LYS A 284 -8.32 -38.89 11.48
C LYS A 284 -7.85 -38.44 12.87
N SER A 285 -8.69 -37.70 13.61
CA SER A 285 -8.45 -37.25 14.98
C SER A 285 -8.77 -38.35 16.01
N ALA A 286 -9.81 -39.15 15.77
CA ALA A 286 -10.24 -40.22 16.69
C ALA A 286 -9.41 -41.52 16.58
N THR A 287 -8.84 -41.82 15.41
CA THR A 287 -8.33 -43.17 15.10
C THR A 287 -6.82 -43.36 15.36
N THR A 288 -6.11 -42.35 15.89
CA THR A 288 -4.64 -42.40 16.08
C THR A 288 -4.22 -42.25 17.56
N SER A 289 -5.06 -42.60 18.54
CA SER A 289 -4.66 -42.58 19.96
C SER A 289 -3.86 -43.82 20.40
N THR A 290 -3.50 -44.71 19.48
CA THR A 290 -2.74 -45.94 19.77
C THR A 290 -1.70 -46.22 18.68
N ALA A 291 -0.57 -45.53 18.73
CA ALA A 291 0.64 -45.92 18.00
C ALA A 291 1.85 -45.89 18.94
N SER A 292 2.21 -47.09 19.41
CA SER A 292 3.47 -47.56 19.98
C SER A 292 4.59 -46.53 20.25
N VAL A 293 4.82 -46.25 21.54
CA VAL A 293 6.08 -45.69 22.04
C VAL A 293 7.14 -46.79 22.02
N SER A 294 8.06 -46.74 21.07
CA SER A 294 9.30 -47.53 21.13
C SER A 294 10.16 -47.04 22.31
N SER A 295 10.51 -47.97 23.18
CA SER A 295 11.28 -47.76 24.41
C SER A 295 12.65 -47.13 24.15
N LEU A 296 12.82 -45.86 24.53
CA LEU A 296 14.14 -45.27 24.78
C LEU A 296 14.42 -45.33 26.28
N SER A 297 15.42 -46.11 26.65
CA SER A 297 15.96 -46.23 28.00
C SER A 297 16.76 -44.98 28.40
N GLY A 298 16.57 -44.51 29.64
CA GLY A 298 17.69 -44.02 30.44
C GLY A 298 18.09 -42.54 30.41
N ASP A 299 17.28 -41.59 29.95
CA ASP A 299 17.60 -40.16 30.14
C ASP A 299 16.36 -39.37 30.58
N ALA A 300 16.54 -38.36 31.44
CA ALA A 300 15.45 -37.59 32.08
C ALA A 300 14.60 -36.73 31.11
N GLY A 301 14.78 -36.94 29.81
CA GLY A 301 14.14 -36.20 28.74
C GLY A 301 14.72 -34.80 28.56
N SER A 302 14.57 -34.24 27.37
CA SER A 302 15.01 -32.86 27.08
C SER A 302 14.01 -32.14 26.18
N VAL A 303 14.05 -30.81 26.16
CA VAL A 303 13.30 -29.99 25.21
C VAL A 303 14.30 -29.34 24.27
N SER A 304 14.24 -29.68 22.98
CA SER A 304 15.17 -29.15 21.97
C SER A 304 14.56 -27.94 21.28
N VAL A 305 15.17 -26.77 21.47
CA VAL A 305 14.76 -25.52 20.81
C VAL A 305 15.23 -25.52 19.36
N SER A 306 14.30 -25.55 18.42
CA SER A 306 14.58 -25.60 16.98
C SER A 306 14.54 -24.20 16.34
N LYS A 307 13.76 -23.27 16.90
CA LYS A 307 13.51 -21.97 16.28
C LYS A 307 13.29 -20.86 17.30
N ALA A 308 13.84 -19.69 16.99
CA ALA A 308 13.36 -18.42 17.54
C ALA A 308 13.55 -17.34 16.47
N THR A 309 12.44 -16.84 15.94
CA THR A 309 12.39 -15.78 14.92
C THR A 309 11.52 -14.65 15.43
N ALA A 310 11.70 -13.46 14.87
CA ALA A 310 10.89 -12.32 15.24
C ALA A 310 10.55 -11.48 14.02
N ARG A 311 9.38 -10.85 14.06
CA ARG A 311 8.92 -9.89 13.05
C ARG A 311 8.20 -8.73 13.72
N PRO A 312 8.19 -7.51 13.14
CA PRO A 312 7.33 -6.43 13.60
C PRO A 312 5.86 -6.86 13.65
N ASN A 313 5.10 -6.33 14.62
CA ASN A 313 3.65 -6.57 14.70
C ASN A 313 2.86 -5.75 13.67
N GLU A 314 3.47 -4.74 13.06
CA GLU A 314 2.89 -3.98 11.96
C GLU A 314 3.39 -4.58 10.64
N ASP A 315 2.44 -4.93 9.77
CA ASP A 315 2.67 -5.74 8.56
C ASP A 315 3.41 -4.95 7.48
N GLY A 316 4.74 -4.79 7.54
CA GLY A 316 5.48 -4.07 6.48
C GLY A 316 6.89 -3.61 6.76
N GLY A 317 7.41 -3.86 7.97
CA GLY A 317 8.82 -3.69 8.26
C GLY A 317 9.58 -5.01 8.09
N ASP A 318 10.61 -5.03 7.26
CA ASP A 318 11.48 -6.21 7.10
C ASP A 318 12.47 -6.39 8.28
N LYS A 319 12.50 -5.42 9.21
CA LYS A 319 13.48 -5.36 10.30
C LYS A 319 12.79 -5.30 11.66
N VAL A 320 13.23 -6.17 12.56
CA VAL A 320 12.86 -6.11 13.98
C VAL A 320 13.63 -4.96 14.65
N ILE A 321 12.91 -4.00 15.22
CA ILE A 321 13.45 -2.82 15.88
C ILE A 321 13.30 -2.97 17.40
N GLY A 322 14.38 -2.73 18.13
CA GLY A 322 14.38 -2.72 19.59
C GLY A 322 13.41 -1.70 20.18
N GLY A 323 12.78 -2.04 21.31
CA GLY A 323 11.82 -1.18 22.01
C GLY A 323 10.42 -1.12 21.39
N ILE A 324 10.21 -1.75 20.22
CA ILE A 324 8.95 -1.76 19.48
C ILE A 324 8.25 -3.09 19.64
N ASN A 325 6.91 -3.03 19.65
CA ASN A 325 6.05 -4.20 19.70
C ASN A 325 6.39 -5.13 18.54
N THR A 326 6.79 -6.34 18.89
CA THR A 326 7.33 -7.36 18.01
C THR A 326 6.61 -8.67 18.31
N ARG A 327 6.50 -9.53 17.31
CA ARG A 327 6.06 -10.92 17.47
C ARG A 327 7.29 -11.79 17.56
N LEU A 328 7.39 -12.60 18.61
CA LEU A 328 8.35 -13.68 18.73
C LEU A 328 7.67 -15.00 18.36
N THR A 329 8.24 -15.73 17.41
CA THR A 329 7.88 -17.13 17.13
C THR A 329 8.97 -18.01 17.70
N TRP A 330 8.64 -18.82 18.71
CA TRP A 330 9.55 -19.76 19.34
C TRP A 330 9.04 -21.19 19.14
N GLU A 331 9.92 -22.10 18.74
CA GLU A 331 9.57 -23.50 18.54
C GLU A 331 10.55 -24.43 19.26
N ALA A 332 10.00 -25.47 19.87
CA ALA A 332 10.78 -26.55 20.46
C ALA A 332 10.08 -27.90 20.34
N THR A 333 10.87 -28.97 20.24
CA THR A 333 10.37 -30.34 20.29
C THR A 333 10.54 -30.91 21.68
N THR A 334 9.47 -31.45 22.25
CA THR A 334 9.49 -32.14 23.53
C THR A 334 10.09 -33.54 23.35
N LYS A 335 11.04 -33.93 24.20
CA LYS A 335 11.58 -35.30 24.27
C LYS A 335 11.57 -35.76 25.73
N VAL A 336 10.49 -35.45 26.43
CA VAL A 336 10.31 -35.72 27.86
C VAL A 336 9.21 -36.75 28.02
N LYS A 337 9.51 -37.90 28.64
CA LYS A 337 8.58 -39.03 28.74
C LYS A 337 7.25 -38.66 29.41
N ASP A 338 7.32 -37.92 30.51
CA ASP A 338 6.13 -37.53 31.28
C ASP A 338 5.42 -36.30 30.70
N GLY A 339 5.87 -35.81 29.54
CA GLY A 339 5.38 -34.59 28.92
C GLY A 339 5.78 -33.31 29.65
N VAL A 340 5.44 -32.17 29.05
CA VAL A 340 5.78 -30.83 29.55
C VAL A 340 4.53 -30.10 30.02
N SER A 341 4.48 -29.73 31.30
CA SER A 341 3.33 -29.05 31.94
C SER A 341 3.44 -27.52 31.91
N SER A 342 4.66 -26.98 31.82
CA SER A 342 4.87 -25.55 31.60
C SER A 342 6.23 -25.24 30.98
N VAL A 343 6.28 -24.10 30.29
CA VAL A 343 7.49 -23.51 29.71
C VAL A 343 7.62 -22.07 30.21
N THR A 344 8.80 -21.71 30.69
CA THR A 344 9.16 -20.34 31.07
C THR A 344 10.22 -19.83 30.12
N LEU A 345 9.89 -18.81 29.33
CA LEU A 345 10.85 -18.12 28.45
C LEU A 345 11.34 -16.84 29.12
N LYS A 346 12.61 -16.52 28.88
CA LYS A 346 13.32 -15.36 29.41
C LYS A 346 14.07 -14.64 28.30
N LEU A 347 13.79 -13.35 28.18
CA LEU A 347 14.46 -12.42 27.27
C LEU A 347 15.66 -11.73 27.94
N PRO A 348 16.59 -11.17 27.15
CA PRO A 348 17.72 -10.40 27.68
C PRO A 348 17.28 -9.15 28.45
N LYS A 349 18.21 -8.56 29.21
CA LYS A 349 17.96 -7.34 29.98
C LYS A 349 17.54 -6.19 29.03
N GLY A 350 16.53 -5.43 29.42
CA GLY A 350 15.96 -4.33 28.61
C GLY A 350 14.85 -4.77 27.64
N ALA A 351 14.60 -6.07 27.51
CA ALA A 351 13.43 -6.61 26.82
C ALA A 351 12.26 -6.83 27.80
N SER A 352 11.04 -6.90 27.28
CA SER A 352 9.84 -7.16 28.09
C SER A 352 8.78 -7.96 27.32
N PHE A 353 8.06 -8.82 28.06
CA PHE A 353 6.82 -9.49 27.67
C PHE A 353 5.57 -8.78 28.24
N ASP A 354 5.72 -7.66 28.93
CA ASP A 354 4.57 -6.96 29.53
C ASP A 354 3.59 -6.48 28.45
N GLY A 355 2.30 -6.79 28.63
CA GLY A 355 1.26 -6.51 27.64
C GLY A 355 1.22 -7.47 26.46
N SER A 356 2.07 -8.51 26.44
CA SER A 356 2.06 -9.52 25.38
C SER A 356 0.86 -10.46 25.46
N THR A 357 0.44 -10.94 24.28
CA THR A 357 -0.47 -12.08 24.13
C THR A 357 0.30 -13.29 23.60
N THR A 358 -0.22 -14.50 23.83
CA THR A 358 0.47 -15.73 23.46
C THR A 358 -0.48 -16.73 22.84
N LYS A 359 -0.19 -17.11 21.59
CA LYS A 359 -0.83 -18.23 20.92
C LYS A 359 0.02 -19.48 21.09
N VAL A 360 -0.62 -20.54 21.57
CA VAL A 360 -0.02 -21.87 21.71
C VAL A 360 -0.45 -22.73 20.52
N THR A 361 0.50 -23.40 19.90
CA THR A 361 0.26 -24.41 18.86
C THR A 361 1.09 -25.64 19.18
N VAL A 362 0.44 -26.78 19.31
CA VAL A 362 1.10 -28.07 19.53
C VAL A 362 0.82 -28.96 18.33
N LEU A 363 1.88 -29.52 17.74
CA LEU A 363 1.78 -30.41 16.60
C LEU A 363 2.40 -31.77 16.91
N GLU A 364 1.70 -32.84 16.56
CA GLU A 364 2.24 -34.21 16.48
C GLU A 364 2.49 -34.54 15.01
N GLY A 365 3.76 -34.45 14.60
CA GLY A 365 4.10 -34.42 13.18
C GLY A 365 3.50 -33.19 12.50
N LEU A 366 2.54 -33.41 11.60
CA LEU A 366 1.85 -32.36 10.84
C LEU A 366 0.46 -32.02 11.39
N LYS A 367 -0.03 -32.80 12.37
CA LYS A 367 -1.38 -32.65 12.91
C LYS A 367 -1.37 -31.73 14.12
N ARG A 368 -2.34 -30.82 14.18
CA ARG A 368 -2.58 -29.97 15.34
C ARG A 368 -3.24 -30.78 16.46
N VAL A 369 -2.74 -30.62 17.68
CA VAL A 369 -3.34 -31.17 18.90
C VAL A 369 -3.93 -30.02 19.70
N SER A 370 -5.19 -30.16 20.12
CA SER A 370 -5.87 -29.16 20.93
C SER A 370 -5.37 -29.23 22.38
N ILE A 371 -4.42 -28.37 22.72
CA ILE A 371 -3.92 -28.20 24.09
C ILE A 371 -4.06 -26.72 24.46
N ASP A 372 -4.94 -26.45 25.43
CA ASP A 372 -5.12 -25.11 25.96
C ASP A 372 -3.95 -24.73 26.89
N GLY A 373 -3.61 -23.45 26.87
CA GLY A 373 -2.53 -22.90 27.67
C GLY A 373 -2.83 -21.50 28.19
N SER A 374 -2.34 -21.21 29.39
CA SER A 374 -2.41 -19.88 30.01
C SER A 374 -1.01 -19.28 30.12
N ALA A 375 -0.85 -18.06 29.60
CA ALA A 375 0.42 -17.32 29.66
C ALA A 375 0.36 -16.22 30.72
N LYS A 376 1.44 -16.10 31.51
CA LYS A 376 1.63 -15.01 32.47
C LYS A 376 2.98 -14.36 32.25
N ALA A 377 2.96 -13.11 31.78
CA ALA A 377 4.14 -12.27 31.61
C ALA A 377 4.48 -11.51 32.90
N SER A 378 5.77 -11.31 33.14
CA SER A 378 6.32 -10.51 34.24
C SER A 378 7.69 -9.97 33.83
N GLY A 379 7.73 -8.74 33.32
CA GLY A 379 8.96 -8.11 32.84
C GLY A 379 9.56 -8.91 31.68
N ASN A 380 10.82 -9.33 31.80
CA ASN A 380 11.52 -10.08 30.75
C ASN A 380 11.24 -11.59 30.76
N THR A 381 10.30 -12.07 31.59
CA THR A 381 9.98 -13.48 31.71
C THR A 381 8.50 -13.73 31.42
N ILE A 382 8.19 -14.81 30.70
CA ILE A 382 6.82 -15.28 30.46
C ILE A 382 6.74 -16.76 30.78
N THR A 383 5.72 -17.16 31.54
CA THR A 383 5.45 -18.57 31.84
C THR A 383 4.14 -18.98 31.20
N VAL A 384 4.20 -20.00 30.35
CA VAL A 384 3.06 -20.64 29.71
C VAL A 384 2.81 -21.97 30.41
N LYS A 385 1.63 -22.13 31.00
CA LYS A 385 1.17 -23.38 31.62
C LYS A 385 0.15 -24.05 30.71
N PHE A 386 0.24 -25.36 30.58
CA PHE A 386 -0.67 -26.14 29.74
C PHE A 386 -1.68 -26.87 30.62
N GLU A 387 -2.94 -26.93 30.19
CA GLU A 387 -3.98 -27.66 30.93
C GLU A 387 -3.72 -29.17 30.94
N THR A 388 -3.28 -29.69 29.79
CA THR A 388 -2.80 -31.07 29.63
C THR A 388 -1.30 -31.05 29.30
N PRO A 389 -0.47 -31.90 29.93
CA PRO A 389 0.95 -31.99 29.60
C PRO A 389 1.17 -32.27 28.11
N ILE A 390 2.09 -31.53 27.49
CA ILE A 390 2.43 -31.70 26.07
C ILE A 390 3.12 -33.06 25.89
N PRO A 391 2.61 -33.93 25.00
CA PRO A 391 3.18 -35.26 24.77
C PRO A 391 4.64 -35.22 24.30
N THR A 392 5.39 -36.30 24.53
CA THR A 392 6.75 -36.46 23.98
C THR A 392 6.71 -36.54 22.45
N GLY A 393 7.70 -35.98 21.78
CA GLY A 393 7.81 -35.93 20.31
C GLY A 393 7.00 -34.81 19.65
N SER A 394 6.19 -34.06 20.41
CA SER A 394 5.41 -32.95 19.89
C SER A 394 6.27 -31.71 19.59
N LEU A 395 5.94 -30.98 18.53
CA LEU A 395 6.43 -29.63 18.27
C LEU A 395 5.54 -28.63 19.00
N LEU A 396 6.09 -27.95 20.00
CA LEU A 396 5.47 -26.79 20.65
C LEU A 396 5.93 -25.52 19.93
N ARG A 397 4.98 -24.77 19.38
CA ARG A 397 5.17 -23.40 18.90
C ARG A 397 4.46 -22.43 19.83
N LEU A 398 5.19 -21.39 20.25
CA LEU A 398 4.68 -20.24 20.99
C LEU A 398 4.85 -19.00 20.11
N GLU A 399 3.74 -18.37 19.74
CA GLU A 399 3.75 -17.07 19.08
C GLU A 399 3.37 -16.02 20.13
N ILE A 400 4.33 -15.17 20.50
CA ILE A 400 4.16 -14.16 21.53
C ILE A 400 4.13 -12.79 20.85
N THR A 401 2.95 -12.19 20.80
CA THR A 401 2.68 -10.90 20.17
C THR A 401 2.81 -9.77 21.21
N ASP A 402 3.06 -8.55 20.75
CA ASP A 402 3.23 -7.34 21.58
C ASP A 402 4.35 -7.38 22.64
N MET A 403 5.39 -8.19 22.43
CA MET A 403 6.62 -8.15 23.24
C MET A 403 7.62 -7.10 22.71
N LYS A 404 8.58 -6.66 23.53
CA LYS A 404 9.62 -5.69 23.14
C LYS A 404 11.04 -6.21 23.35
N PHE A 405 11.89 -6.12 22.33
CA PHE A 405 13.33 -6.34 22.46
C PHE A 405 14.03 -5.12 23.07
N PRO A 406 15.30 -5.21 23.51
CA PRO A 406 16.03 -4.06 24.04
C PRO A 406 16.17 -2.95 22.99
N SER A 407 15.95 -1.69 23.39
CA SER A 407 15.98 -0.54 22.48
C SER A 407 17.32 -0.31 21.77
N GLU A 408 18.42 -0.78 22.34
CA GLU A 408 19.76 -0.69 21.74
C GLU A 408 19.95 -1.63 20.53
N GLY A 409 19.04 -2.59 20.34
CA GLY A 409 19.18 -3.62 19.32
C GLY A 409 20.25 -4.66 19.65
N GLY A 410 20.75 -5.35 18.63
CA GLY A 410 21.78 -6.38 18.76
C GLY A 410 21.29 -7.81 18.53
N LYS A 411 22.10 -8.79 18.94
CA LYS A 411 21.80 -10.22 18.82
C LYS A 411 21.18 -10.72 20.12
N ASN A 412 19.88 -10.98 20.09
CA ASN A 412 19.12 -11.47 21.25
C ASN A 412 18.96 -12.99 21.18
N LYS A 413 19.00 -13.66 22.32
CA LYS A 413 18.65 -15.08 22.45
C LYS A 413 17.53 -15.22 23.47
N VAL A 414 16.62 -16.14 23.23
CA VAL A 414 15.61 -16.56 24.20
C VAL A 414 16.19 -17.71 25.00
N THR A 415 16.11 -17.62 26.31
CA THR A 415 16.53 -18.68 27.24
C THR A 415 15.34 -19.08 28.09
N GLY A 416 15.48 -20.08 28.96
CA GLY A 416 14.39 -20.41 29.86
C GLY A 416 14.52 -21.76 30.53
N SER A 417 13.38 -22.25 31.01
CA SER A 417 13.23 -23.55 31.63
C SER A 417 11.87 -24.16 31.28
N TYR A 418 11.72 -25.45 31.54
CA TYR A 418 10.47 -26.17 31.42
C TYR A 418 10.22 -26.97 32.71
N THR A 419 8.96 -27.30 32.96
CA THR A 419 8.56 -28.21 34.05
C THR A 419 7.83 -29.40 33.46
N THR A 420 8.15 -30.60 33.91
CA THR A 420 7.49 -31.85 33.49
C THR A 420 6.15 -32.05 34.21
N ALA A 421 5.33 -33.01 33.78
CA ALA A 421 4.13 -33.37 34.54
C ALA A 421 4.45 -33.87 35.96
N ALA A 422 5.61 -34.52 36.14
CA ALA A 422 6.12 -34.96 37.44
C ALA A 422 6.69 -33.81 38.32
N GLY A 423 6.61 -32.56 37.86
CA GLY A 423 7.09 -31.40 38.61
C GLY A 423 8.61 -31.16 38.55
N VAL A 424 9.34 -31.96 37.76
CA VAL A 424 10.79 -31.80 37.57
C VAL A 424 11.06 -30.60 36.69
N LYS A 425 12.02 -29.75 37.08
CA LYS A 425 12.44 -28.58 36.30
C LYS A 425 13.68 -28.90 35.46
N GLY A 426 13.64 -28.57 34.18
CA GLY A 426 14.79 -28.65 33.27
C GLY A 426 15.09 -27.30 32.63
N ASN A 427 16.33 -27.09 32.18
CA ASN A 427 16.74 -25.87 31.48
C ASN A 427 16.49 -26.01 29.97
N LEU A 428 16.10 -24.90 29.33
CA LEU A 428 16.02 -24.82 27.88
C LEU A 428 17.37 -24.40 27.30
N PRO A 429 17.85 -25.01 26.20
CA PRO A 429 19.00 -24.49 25.48
C PRO A 429 18.69 -23.08 24.95
N ALA A 430 19.72 -22.24 24.87
CA ALA A 430 19.56 -20.90 24.31
C ALA A 430 19.14 -20.99 22.84
N SER A 431 18.16 -20.17 22.44
CA SER A 431 17.67 -20.16 21.07
C SER A 431 18.73 -19.70 20.06
N PRO A 432 18.50 -19.96 18.75
CA PRO A 432 19.17 -19.21 17.69
C PRO A 432 19.07 -17.69 17.93
N SER A 433 20.08 -16.95 17.46
CA SER A 433 20.16 -15.50 17.70
C SER A 433 19.22 -14.72 16.79
N ILE A 434 18.37 -13.90 17.38
CA ILE A 434 17.49 -12.94 16.71
C ILE A 434 18.23 -11.62 16.57
N LYS A 435 18.46 -11.17 15.34
CA LYS A 435 19.04 -9.85 15.07
C LYS A 435 17.97 -8.78 15.21
N THR A 436 18.26 -7.74 15.97
CA THR A 436 17.40 -6.57 16.15
C THR A 436 18.19 -5.30 15.86
N SER A 437 17.54 -4.32 15.25
CA SER A 437 18.12 -3.01 15.00
C SER A 437 17.87 -2.10 16.19
N ALA A 438 18.78 -1.17 16.44
CA ALA A 438 18.56 -0.13 17.44
C ALA A 438 17.31 0.69 17.08
N ASN A 439 16.61 1.16 18.11
CA ASN A 439 15.47 2.05 17.97
C ASN A 439 15.92 3.36 17.28
N THR A 440 15.16 3.81 16.28
CA THR A 440 15.50 5.04 15.54
C THR A 440 14.98 6.26 16.29
N PRO A 441 15.59 7.45 16.11
CA PRO A 441 15.07 8.69 16.71
C PRO A 441 13.61 8.96 16.33
N VAL A 442 13.22 8.65 15.09
CA VAL A 442 11.85 8.78 14.58
C VAL A 442 10.89 7.95 15.40
N GLN A 443 11.28 6.71 15.69
CA GLN A 443 10.45 5.77 16.40
C GLN A 443 10.39 6.10 17.91
N GLN A 444 11.45 6.70 18.48
CA GLN A 444 11.39 7.29 19.83
C GLN A 444 10.35 8.43 19.92
N ILE A 445 10.24 9.27 18.88
CA ILE A 445 9.22 10.32 18.80
C ILE A 445 7.82 9.69 18.74
N VAL A 446 7.64 8.62 17.96
CA VAL A 446 6.36 7.89 17.88
C VAL A 446 5.96 7.33 19.24
N MET A 447 6.89 6.66 19.94
CA MET A 447 6.63 6.14 21.29
C MET A 447 6.33 7.26 22.28
N TRP A 448 6.98 8.42 22.14
CA TRP A 448 6.66 9.59 22.95
C TRP A 448 5.25 10.10 22.66
N LEU A 449 4.84 10.16 21.37
CA LEU A 449 3.48 10.54 20.96
C LEU A 449 2.42 9.60 21.52
N ASP A 450 2.68 8.29 21.54
CA ASP A 450 1.75 7.29 22.11
C ASP A 450 1.44 7.54 23.59
N GLY A 451 2.39 8.10 24.33
CA GLY A 451 2.21 8.45 25.75
C GLY A 451 1.46 9.75 26.01
N GLN A 452 1.10 10.52 24.98
CA GLN A 452 0.51 11.85 25.17
C GLN A 452 -1.03 11.82 25.19
N ALA A 453 -1.62 12.45 26.20
CA ALA A 453 -3.08 12.56 26.34
C ALA A 453 -3.73 13.29 25.15
N TRP A 454 -3.08 14.31 24.59
CA TRP A 454 -3.60 15.05 23.44
C TRP A 454 -3.62 14.18 22.17
N VAL A 455 -2.67 13.26 22.00
CA VAL A 455 -2.63 12.33 20.85
C VAL A 455 -3.76 11.32 20.98
N SER A 456 -4.02 10.82 22.19
CA SER A 456 -5.18 9.96 22.45
C SER A 456 -6.51 10.69 22.15
N ALA A 457 -6.65 11.94 22.59
CA ALA A 457 -7.81 12.78 22.28
C ALA A 457 -7.95 13.03 20.76
N TRP A 458 -6.85 13.32 20.07
CA TRP A 458 -6.81 13.50 18.62
C TRP A 458 -7.26 12.22 17.89
N ASN A 459 -6.71 11.07 18.26
CA ASN A 459 -7.02 9.77 17.66
C ASN A 459 -8.41 9.25 18.04
N SER A 460 -9.10 9.87 19.00
CA SER A 460 -10.49 9.54 19.32
C SER A 460 -11.48 10.05 18.26
N VAL A 461 -11.10 11.08 17.49
CA VAL A 461 -11.92 11.60 16.39
C VAL A 461 -11.72 10.71 15.16
N PRO A 462 -12.76 10.03 14.64
CA PRO A 462 -12.60 9.04 13.57
C PRO A 462 -11.90 9.58 12.32
N PHE A 463 -12.25 10.80 11.92
CA PHE A 463 -11.62 11.47 10.78
C PHE A 463 -10.13 11.73 11.01
N LEU A 464 -9.74 12.26 12.17
CA LEU A 464 -8.34 12.55 12.47
C LEU A 464 -7.51 11.27 12.61
N ASN A 465 -8.07 10.23 13.21
CA ASN A 465 -7.41 8.92 13.32
C ASN A 465 -7.20 8.26 11.95
N MET A 466 -8.10 8.47 10.99
CA MET A 466 -8.03 7.85 9.67
C MET A 466 -7.11 8.60 8.68
N PHE A 467 -7.06 9.93 8.77
CA PHE A 467 -6.34 10.77 7.79
C PHE A 467 -5.09 11.46 8.35
N PHE A 468 -5.03 11.74 9.65
CA PHE A 468 -3.99 12.57 10.26
C PHE A 468 -3.46 11.97 11.56
N LYS A 469 -3.25 10.65 11.61
CA LYS A 469 -2.74 9.99 12.82
C LYS A 469 -1.31 10.47 13.10
N PRO A 470 -1.02 11.19 14.20
CA PRO A 470 0.27 11.87 14.39
C PRO A 470 1.46 10.92 14.34
N GLN A 471 1.30 9.73 14.92
CA GLN A 471 2.31 8.67 14.89
C GLN A 471 2.68 8.27 13.47
N LEU A 472 1.67 8.00 12.64
CA LEU A 472 1.87 7.57 11.25
C LEU A 472 2.35 8.71 10.37
N LEU A 473 2.00 9.97 10.66
CA LEU A 473 2.57 11.11 9.95
C LEU A 473 4.09 11.14 10.13
N VAL A 474 4.58 11.05 11.37
CA VAL A 474 6.02 11.10 11.66
C VAL A 474 6.78 9.97 10.96
N THR A 475 6.29 8.73 11.04
CA THR A 475 6.93 7.59 10.35
C THR A 475 6.84 7.72 8.84
N SER A 476 5.67 8.10 8.31
CA SER A 476 5.46 8.23 6.87
C SER A 476 6.33 9.32 6.27
N PHE A 477 6.47 10.48 6.91
CA PHE A 477 7.33 11.54 6.40
C PHE A 477 8.75 11.03 6.16
N VAL A 478 9.35 10.35 7.14
CA VAL A 478 10.71 9.85 6.99
C VAL A 478 10.81 8.71 5.97
N SER A 479 9.87 7.76 5.99
CA SER A 479 9.87 6.62 5.06
C SER A 479 9.62 7.02 3.60
N LEU A 480 8.79 8.04 3.37
CA LEU A 480 8.45 8.51 2.02
C LEU A 480 9.55 9.37 1.38
N PHE A 481 10.50 9.86 2.16
CA PHE A 481 11.56 10.76 1.68
C PHE A 481 12.37 10.15 0.51
N GLY A 482 12.67 8.85 0.59
CA GLY A 482 13.38 8.14 -0.49
C GLY A 482 12.60 8.12 -1.80
N GLY A 483 11.31 7.78 -1.74
CA GLY A 483 10.43 7.80 -2.91
C GLY A 483 10.25 9.21 -3.49
N TRP A 484 10.16 10.22 -2.63
CA TRP A 484 10.11 11.63 -3.05
C TRP A 484 11.37 12.07 -3.81
N LEU A 485 12.56 11.68 -3.33
CA LEU A 485 13.82 11.94 -4.04
C LEU A 485 13.85 11.24 -5.41
N LEU A 486 13.32 10.03 -5.51
CA LEU A 486 13.22 9.33 -6.79
C LEU A 486 12.30 10.07 -7.77
N CYS A 487 11.14 10.58 -7.35
CA CYS A 487 10.28 11.42 -8.20
C CYS A 487 11.04 12.63 -8.76
N LEU A 488 11.78 13.32 -7.88
CA LEU A 488 12.59 14.47 -8.28
C LEU A 488 13.68 14.07 -9.27
N LEU A 489 14.39 12.97 -9.02
CA LEU A 489 15.42 12.45 -9.90
C LEU A 489 14.85 12.12 -11.28
N ILE A 490 13.73 11.38 -11.34
CA ILE A 490 13.09 11.00 -12.59
C ILE A 490 12.82 12.24 -13.44
N VAL A 491 12.21 13.25 -12.86
CA VAL A 491 11.84 14.48 -13.58
C VAL A 491 13.07 15.30 -13.95
N VAL A 492 13.98 15.56 -13.00
CA VAL A 492 15.19 16.38 -13.25
C VAL A 492 16.07 15.76 -14.33
N VAL A 493 16.13 14.43 -14.43
CA VAL A 493 16.88 13.75 -15.49
C VAL A 493 16.08 13.70 -16.79
N ALA A 494 14.79 13.39 -16.76
CA ALA A 494 13.95 13.30 -17.96
C ALA A 494 13.78 14.64 -18.67
N TYR A 495 13.64 15.74 -17.93
CA TYR A 495 13.24 17.04 -18.48
C TYR A 495 14.27 17.68 -19.42
N PRO A 496 15.59 17.63 -19.16
CA PRO A 496 16.61 18.07 -20.12
C PRO A 496 16.51 17.34 -21.48
N PHE A 497 16.27 16.03 -21.47
CA PHE A 497 16.02 15.27 -22.70
C PHE A 497 14.70 15.69 -23.35
N ALA A 498 13.66 15.93 -22.55
CA ALA A 498 12.37 16.39 -23.05
C ALA A 498 12.45 17.78 -23.71
N ILE A 499 13.22 18.72 -23.15
CA ILE A 499 13.50 20.05 -23.73
C ILE A 499 14.23 19.89 -25.07
N ALA A 500 15.31 19.10 -25.09
CA ALA A 500 16.11 18.91 -26.29
C ALA A 500 15.31 18.24 -27.43
N LEU A 501 14.62 17.15 -27.12
CA LEU A 501 13.77 16.43 -28.07
C LEU A 501 12.56 17.27 -28.49
N GLY A 502 11.93 17.98 -27.55
CA GLY A 502 10.80 18.85 -27.83
C GLY A 502 11.17 19.95 -28.81
N LEU A 503 12.31 20.61 -28.61
CA LEU A 503 12.78 21.65 -29.52
C LEU A 503 13.10 21.09 -30.91
N LEU A 504 13.74 19.91 -30.97
CA LEU A 504 14.00 19.20 -32.21
C LEU A 504 12.70 18.90 -32.98
N PHE A 505 11.70 18.30 -32.32
CA PHE A 505 10.42 17.98 -32.93
C PHE A 505 9.61 19.22 -33.30
N ALA A 506 9.68 20.31 -32.53
CA ALA A 506 9.07 21.59 -32.88
C ALA A 506 9.65 22.16 -34.18
N MET A 507 10.98 22.15 -34.31
CA MET A 507 11.66 22.61 -35.53
C MET A 507 11.31 21.72 -36.73
N MET A 508 11.29 20.40 -36.57
CA MET A 508 10.85 19.46 -37.61
C MET A 508 9.40 19.72 -38.03
N ARG A 509 8.52 20.02 -37.08
CA ARG A 509 7.10 20.29 -37.32
C ARG A 509 6.86 21.57 -38.12
N ILE A 510 7.69 22.61 -37.95
CA ILE A 510 7.61 23.89 -38.67
C ILE A 510 8.38 23.84 -40.01
N SER A 511 9.24 22.84 -40.20
CA SER A 511 10.06 22.70 -41.41
C SER A 511 9.26 22.74 -42.71
N LYS A 512 9.89 23.28 -43.77
CA LYS A 512 9.33 23.28 -45.14
C LYS A 512 9.30 21.87 -45.74
N PHE A 513 10.17 20.96 -45.28
CA PHE A 513 10.26 19.59 -45.77
C PHE A 513 9.07 18.75 -45.29
N ARG A 514 8.29 18.20 -46.24
CA ARG A 514 7.06 17.44 -45.95
C ARG A 514 7.32 16.18 -45.10
N VAL A 515 8.44 15.49 -45.33
CA VAL A 515 8.79 14.26 -44.59
C VAL A 515 9.07 14.55 -43.11
N LEU A 516 9.93 15.51 -42.81
CA LEU A 516 10.24 15.91 -41.42
C LEU A 516 8.99 16.37 -40.67
N ARG A 517 8.14 17.16 -41.36
CA ARG A 517 6.86 17.59 -40.82
C ARG A 517 5.94 16.40 -40.54
N GLY A 518 5.89 15.42 -41.45
CA GLY A 518 5.09 14.20 -41.29
C GLY A 518 5.51 13.39 -40.07
N ILE A 519 6.81 13.10 -39.94
CA ILE A 519 7.37 12.35 -38.80
C ILE A 519 7.06 13.05 -37.47
N ALA A 520 7.32 14.36 -37.38
CA ALA A 520 7.01 15.12 -36.17
C ALA A 520 5.51 15.14 -35.87
N SER A 521 4.66 15.22 -36.88
CA SER A 521 3.21 15.22 -36.70
C SER A 521 2.73 13.88 -36.13
N VAL A 522 3.21 12.76 -36.67
CA VAL A 522 2.86 11.42 -36.17
C VAL A 522 3.31 11.25 -34.73
N TYR A 523 4.58 11.57 -34.43
CA TYR A 523 5.14 11.50 -33.08
C TYR A 523 4.32 12.29 -32.06
N ILE A 524 4.09 13.59 -32.34
CA ILE A 524 3.36 14.49 -31.44
C ILE A 524 1.90 14.03 -31.27
N ASN A 525 1.23 13.67 -32.38
CA ASN A 525 -0.19 13.28 -32.34
C ASN A 525 -0.41 11.97 -31.59
N ILE A 526 0.47 10.97 -31.76
CA ILE A 526 0.34 9.69 -31.06
C ILE A 526 0.58 9.88 -29.57
N LEU A 527 1.69 10.52 -29.19
CA LEU A 527 2.06 10.63 -27.77
C LEU A 527 1.15 11.55 -26.98
N ARG A 528 0.63 12.63 -27.58
CA ARG A 528 -0.36 13.50 -26.93
C ARG A 528 -1.78 12.98 -27.06
N GLY A 529 -2.05 12.11 -28.04
CA GLY A 529 -3.34 11.50 -28.28
C GLY A 529 -3.60 10.23 -27.48
N THR A 530 -2.59 9.70 -26.79
CA THR A 530 -2.70 8.49 -25.97
C THR A 530 -2.42 8.80 -24.49
N PRO A 531 -3.13 8.15 -23.54
CA PRO A 531 -2.87 8.35 -22.12
C PRO A 531 -1.44 7.96 -21.72
N LEU A 532 -0.77 8.77 -20.90
CA LEU A 532 0.56 8.44 -20.37
C LEU A 532 0.57 7.11 -19.61
N PHE A 533 -0.50 6.81 -18.86
CA PHE A 533 -0.66 5.52 -18.18
C PHE A 533 -0.57 4.32 -19.14
N LEU A 534 -1.19 4.41 -20.31
CA LEU A 534 -1.12 3.36 -21.34
C LEU A 534 0.30 3.24 -21.92
N GLN A 535 0.98 4.36 -22.15
CA GLN A 535 2.37 4.37 -22.63
C GLN A 535 3.32 3.70 -21.64
N ILE A 536 3.14 3.96 -20.34
CA ILE A 536 3.87 3.28 -19.27
C ILE A 536 3.64 1.77 -19.34
N TYR A 537 2.39 1.31 -19.41
CA TYR A 537 2.06 -0.12 -19.48
C TYR A 537 2.68 -0.82 -20.70
N ILE A 538 2.55 -0.23 -21.88
CA ILE A 538 3.12 -0.79 -23.11
C ILE A 538 4.64 -0.91 -22.99
N MET A 539 5.31 0.09 -22.41
CA MET A 539 6.77 0.06 -22.28
C MET A 539 7.22 -0.92 -21.21
N PHE A 540 6.57 -0.96 -20.05
CA PHE A 540 6.98 -1.82 -18.93
C PHE A 540 6.61 -3.29 -19.12
N PHE A 541 5.53 -3.61 -19.82
CA PHE A 541 5.14 -5.00 -20.07
C PHE A 541 5.48 -5.47 -21.49
N GLY A 542 5.42 -4.58 -22.50
CA GLY A 542 5.67 -4.94 -23.89
C GLY A 542 7.15 -5.12 -24.24
N LEU A 543 8.07 -4.31 -23.70
CA LEU A 543 9.51 -4.46 -23.97
C LEU A 543 10.08 -5.80 -23.43
N PRO A 544 9.78 -6.21 -22.18
CA PRO A 544 10.21 -7.52 -21.69
C PRO A 544 9.67 -8.68 -22.53
N MET A 545 8.44 -8.59 -23.06
CA MET A 545 7.85 -9.62 -23.92
C MET A 545 8.62 -9.84 -25.23
N VAL A 546 9.32 -8.82 -25.73
CA VAL A 546 10.20 -8.94 -26.91
C VAL A 546 11.67 -9.22 -26.54
N GLY A 547 11.95 -9.52 -25.27
CA GLY A 547 13.27 -9.88 -24.76
C GLY A 547 14.16 -8.71 -24.32
N ILE A 548 13.62 -7.48 -24.27
CA ILE A 548 14.37 -6.29 -23.88
C ILE A 548 14.04 -5.95 -22.43
N ASN A 549 14.98 -6.22 -21.52
CA ASN A 549 14.85 -5.91 -20.10
C ASN A 549 15.70 -4.67 -19.76
N ILE A 550 15.03 -3.58 -19.38
CA ILE A 550 15.66 -2.33 -18.94
C ILE A 550 15.30 -2.13 -17.47
N ASP A 551 16.21 -1.56 -16.67
CA ASP A 551 15.91 -1.18 -15.30
C ASP A 551 14.66 -0.28 -15.22
N ASN A 552 13.77 -0.57 -14.26
CA ASN A 552 12.47 0.09 -14.13
C ASN A 552 12.61 1.61 -13.92
N ASN A 553 13.63 2.08 -13.20
CA ASN A 553 13.81 3.51 -12.96
C ASN A 553 14.30 4.22 -14.24
N ILE A 554 15.23 3.60 -14.97
CA ILE A 554 15.71 4.09 -16.27
C ILE A 554 14.57 4.12 -17.28
N LEU A 555 13.76 3.07 -17.35
CA LEU A 555 12.62 2.99 -18.24
C LEU A 555 11.59 4.07 -17.90
N GLY A 556 11.33 4.31 -16.61
CA GLY A 556 10.51 5.43 -16.14
C GLY A 556 11.02 6.78 -16.65
N ILE A 557 12.32 7.07 -16.53
CA ILE A 557 12.94 8.30 -17.06
C ILE A 557 12.71 8.44 -18.57
N ILE A 558 12.93 7.37 -19.33
CA ILE A 558 12.77 7.37 -20.79
C ILE A 558 11.32 7.67 -21.18
N VAL A 559 10.35 6.99 -20.57
CA VAL A 559 8.93 7.17 -20.85
C VAL A 559 8.50 8.60 -20.53
N MET A 560 8.89 9.12 -19.35
CA MET A 560 8.60 10.49 -18.95
C MET A 560 9.24 11.51 -19.91
N ALA A 561 10.49 11.30 -20.33
CA ALA A 561 11.18 12.19 -21.26
C ALA A 561 10.52 12.23 -22.65
N ILE A 562 10.17 11.07 -23.19
CA ILE A 562 9.49 10.93 -24.50
C ILE A 562 8.12 11.62 -24.45
N ASN A 563 7.31 11.33 -23.42
CA ASN A 563 5.99 11.92 -23.28
C ASN A 563 6.06 13.44 -23.17
N SER A 564 6.84 13.96 -22.22
CA SER A 564 6.99 15.40 -22.00
C SER A 564 7.57 16.12 -23.22
N SER A 565 8.44 15.47 -24.01
CA SER A 565 8.99 16.08 -25.22
C SER A 565 7.93 16.36 -26.30
N ALA A 566 6.88 15.53 -26.40
CA ALA A 566 5.80 15.74 -27.35
C ALA A 566 4.95 16.97 -26.97
N TYR A 567 4.67 17.15 -25.67
CA TYR A 567 4.01 18.35 -25.15
C TYR A 567 4.86 19.59 -25.35
N GLN A 568 6.15 19.52 -25.01
CA GLN A 568 7.09 20.62 -25.20
C GLN A 568 7.26 20.99 -26.68
N ALA A 569 7.26 20.02 -27.59
CA ALA A 569 7.31 20.30 -29.02
C ALA A 569 6.14 21.19 -29.49
N GLU A 570 4.94 20.98 -28.94
CA GLU A 570 3.79 21.81 -29.25
C GLU A 570 3.89 23.19 -28.59
N ILE A 571 4.33 23.25 -27.34
CA ILE A 571 4.54 24.52 -26.62
C ILE A 571 5.55 25.39 -27.37
N TYR A 572 6.69 24.82 -27.78
CA TYR A 572 7.71 25.52 -28.55
C TYR A 572 7.21 25.90 -29.93
N ARG A 573 6.46 25.03 -30.61
CA ARG A 573 5.85 25.35 -31.90
C ARG A 573 4.93 26.56 -31.79
N ALA A 574 4.05 26.59 -30.78
CA ALA A 574 3.17 27.71 -30.51
C ALA A 574 3.96 28.97 -30.12
N GLY A 575 5.01 28.82 -29.30
CA GLY A 575 5.91 29.90 -28.92
C GLY A 575 6.60 30.55 -30.12
N ILE A 576 7.12 29.76 -31.07
CA ILE A 576 7.72 30.28 -32.30
C ILE A 576 6.67 31.05 -33.12
N GLN A 577 5.46 30.49 -33.26
CA GLN A 577 4.38 31.10 -34.03
C GLN A 577 3.79 32.36 -33.40
N SER A 578 3.95 32.54 -32.08
CA SER A 578 3.50 33.75 -31.38
C SER A 578 4.28 35.00 -31.80
N ILE A 579 5.48 34.86 -32.38
CA ILE A 579 6.36 35.99 -32.70
C ILE A 579 5.82 36.73 -33.94
N PRO A 580 5.63 38.07 -33.87
CA PRO A 580 5.07 38.84 -34.97
C PRO A 580 5.86 38.69 -36.27
N ARG A 581 5.16 38.58 -37.40
CA ARG A 581 5.79 38.44 -38.73
C ARG A 581 6.75 39.58 -39.07
N GLY A 582 6.49 40.79 -38.59
CA GLY A 582 7.37 41.95 -38.78
C GLY A 582 8.80 41.74 -38.27
N GLN A 583 9.02 40.88 -37.25
CA GLN A 583 10.37 40.53 -36.79
C GLN A 583 11.13 39.67 -37.82
N TYR A 584 10.43 38.79 -38.53
CA TYR A 584 11.01 38.00 -39.61
C TYR A 584 11.34 38.88 -40.82
N GLU A 585 10.46 39.82 -41.15
CA GLU A 585 10.64 40.79 -42.25
C GLU A 585 11.79 41.75 -41.94
N ALA A 586 11.88 42.28 -40.72
CA ALA A 586 12.97 43.16 -40.28
C ALA A 586 14.34 42.45 -40.32
N ALA A 587 14.42 41.21 -39.84
CA ALA A 587 15.65 40.42 -39.92
C ALA A 587 16.08 40.16 -41.37
N SER A 588 15.11 39.89 -42.27
CA SER A 588 15.38 39.75 -43.70
C SER A 588 15.87 41.05 -44.34
N SER A 589 15.33 42.20 -43.94
CA SER A 589 15.77 43.53 -44.41
C SER A 589 17.19 43.87 -43.95
N LEU A 590 17.64 43.31 -42.83
CA LEU A 590 19.02 43.40 -42.34
C LEU A 590 19.96 42.34 -42.98
N GLY A 591 19.49 41.59 -43.97
CA GLY A 591 20.28 40.59 -44.70
C GLY A 591 20.51 39.27 -43.94
N MET A 592 19.79 39.03 -42.84
CA MET A 592 19.92 37.77 -42.09
C MET A 592 19.29 36.61 -42.85
N ASN A 593 19.99 35.48 -42.95
CA ASN A 593 19.40 34.26 -43.49
C ASN A 593 18.47 33.58 -42.46
N GLY A 594 17.59 32.69 -42.91
CA GLY A 594 16.58 32.08 -42.04
C GLY A 594 17.13 31.31 -40.82
N ARG A 595 18.36 30.76 -40.90
CA ARG A 595 19.02 30.13 -39.75
C ARG A 595 19.48 31.19 -38.74
N GLN A 596 20.09 32.27 -39.21
CA GLN A 596 20.47 33.41 -38.38
C GLN A 596 19.24 34.04 -37.74
N THR A 597 18.17 34.28 -38.50
CA THR A 597 16.90 34.79 -37.96
C THR A 597 16.36 33.85 -36.86
N MET A 598 16.34 32.54 -37.11
CA MET A 598 15.83 31.56 -36.15
C MET A 598 16.63 31.55 -34.84
N PHE A 599 17.95 31.36 -34.90
CA PHE A 599 18.77 31.18 -33.70
C PHE A 599 19.10 32.48 -32.96
N THR A 600 19.23 33.60 -33.69
CA THR A 600 19.66 34.87 -33.09
C THR A 600 18.49 35.74 -32.64
N VAL A 601 17.35 35.68 -33.34
CA VAL A 601 16.20 36.59 -33.08
C VAL A 601 15.03 35.81 -32.48
N ILE A 602 14.58 34.75 -33.13
CA ILE A 602 13.31 34.08 -32.82
C ILE A 602 13.42 33.18 -31.59
N LEU A 603 14.38 32.25 -31.54
CA LEU A 603 14.51 31.30 -30.42
C LEU A 603 14.70 31.98 -29.06
N PRO A 604 15.57 33.00 -28.90
CA PRO A 604 15.71 33.67 -27.61
C PRO A 604 14.42 34.35 -27.12
N GLN A 605 13.63 34.90 -28.04
CA GLN A 605 12.32 35.49 -27.73
C GLN A 605 11.28 34.42 -27.41
N MET A 606 11.27 33.34 -28.18
CA MET A 606 10.37 32.21 -27.96
C MET A 606 10.57 31.60 -26.58
N VAL A 607 11.82 31.32 -26.20
CA VAL A 607 12.16 30.76 -24.88
C VAL A 607 11.55 31.60 -23.77
N ARG A 608 11.70 32.94 -23.82
CA ARG A 608 11.12 33.84 -22.82
C ARG A 608 9.60 33.74 -22.74
N ARG A 609 8.92 33.60 -23.89
CA ARG A 609 7.45 33.51 -23.95
C ARG A 609 6.90 32.17 -23.46
N VAL A 610 7.62 31.08 -23.68
CA VAL A 610 7.13 29.73 -23.33
C VAL A 610 7.49 29.29 -21.91
N ILE A 611 8.42 29.97 -21.21
CA ILE A 611 8.84 29.59 -19.84
C ILE A 611 7.65 29.31 -18.91
N PRO A 612 6.61 30.18 -18.81
CA PRO A 612 5.47 29.91 -17.93
C PRO A 612 4.76 28.58 -18.23
N THR A 613 4.55 28.29 -19.52
CA THR A 613 3.89 27.07 -19.98
C THR A 613 4.78 25.84 -19.79
N VAL A 614 6.08 25.95 -20.07
CA VAL A 614 7.05 24.87 -19.83
C VAL A 614 7.15 24.56 -18.34
N THR A 615 7.19 25.57 -17.47
CA THR A 615 7.19 25.34 -16.02
C THR A 615 5.88 24.71 -15.52
N SER A 616 4.74 25.08 -16.11
CA SER A 616 3.45 24.43 -15.80
C SER A 616 3.40 22.96 -16.24
N ASP A 617 3.98 22.64 -17.40
CA ASP A 617 4.16 21.27 -17.88
C ASP A 617 5.12 20.49 -16.97
N PHE A 618 6.21 21.10 -16.50
CA PHE A 618 7.13 20.49 -15.54
C PHE A 618 6.44 20.10 -14.23
N ILE A 619 5.60 20.99 -13.67
CA ILE A 619 4.81 20.72 -12.46
C ILE A 619 3.85 19.54 -12.70
N THR A 620 3.28 19.45 -13.89
CA THR A 620 2.37 18.36 -14.27
C THR A 620 3.14 17.04 -14.40
N SER A 621 4.26 17.04 -15.12
CA SER A 621 5.14 15.87 -15.27
C SER A 621 5.65 15.33 -13.93
N TYR A 622 5.93 16.21 -12.96
CA TYR A 622 6.28 15.79 -11.59
C TYR A 622 5.14 15.10 -10.85
N LYS A 623 3.89 15.54 -11.04
CA LYS A 623 2.74 14.82 -10.46
C LYS A 623 2.52 13.49 -11.18
N ASP A 624 2.69 13.47 -12.50
CA ASP A 624 2.49 12.28 -13.33
C ASP A 624 3.50 11.16 -13.06
N THR A 625 4.61 11.41 -12.36
CA THR A 625 5.47 10.31 -11.87
C THR A 625 4.70 9.33 -10.99
N SER A 626 3.60 9.76 -10.34
CA SER A 626 2.73 8.89 -9.55
C SER A 626 2.15 7.74 -10.37
N LEU A 627 2.01 7.90 -11.69
CA LEU A 627 1.52 6.85 -12.59
C LEU A 627 2.50 5.68 -12.69
N LEU A 628 3.80 5.89 -12.43
CA LEU A 628 4.81 4.83 -12.43
C LEU A 628 4.62 3.84 -11.26
N SER A 629 3.91 4.22 -10.19
CA SER A 629 3.55 3.30 -9.10
C SER A 629 2.76 2.09 -9.57
N SER A 630 1.99 2.24 -10.64
CA SER A 630 1.15 1.18 -11.20
C SER A 630 1.92 0.04 -11.84
N VAL A 631 3.19 0.27 -12.16
CA VAL A 631 4.11 -0.72 -12.74
C VAL A 631 5.25 -1.07 -11.77
N GLY A 632 5.05 -0.80 -10.47
CA GLY A 632 5.96 -1.21 -9.41
C GLY A 632 7.22 -0.36 -9.26
N VAL A 633 7.30 0.82 -9.87
CA VAL A 633 8.37 1.78 -9.56
C VAL A 633 8.15 2.29 -8.14
N MET A 634 9.15 2.11 -7.28
CA MET A 634 9.12 2.49 -5.86
C MET A 634 9.30 4.01 -5.67
N GLU A 635 8.42 4.80 -6.25
CA GLU A 635 8.36 6.25 -6.06
C GLU A 635 7.41 6.62 -4.91
N LEU A 636 7.18 7.92 -4.69
CA LEU A 636 6.41 8.46 -3.57
C LEU A 636 5.01 7.81 -3.41
N MET A 637 4.24 7.70 -4.49
CA MET A 637 2.90 7.11 -4.45
C MET A 637 2.96 5.61 -4.12
N MET A 638 3.90 4.85 -4.70
CA MET A 638 4.08 3.43 -4.39
C MET A 638 4.47 3.20 -2.93
N PHE A 639 5.43 3.97 -2.40
CA PHE A 639 5.78 3.88 -0.97
C PHE A 639 4.59 4.21 -0.06
N SER A 640 3.80 5.23 -0.40
CA SER A 640 2.61 5.59 0.40
C SER A 640 1.51 4.54 0.33
N LYS A 641 1.33 3.88 -0.82
CA LYS A 641 0.41 2.74 -0.98
C LYS A 641 0.84 1.56 -0.13
N ASN A 642 2.13 1.23 -0.14
CA ASN A 642 2.67 0.16 0.69
C ASN A 642 2.40 0.47 2.17
N LEU A 643 2.82 1.64 2.67
CA LEU A 643 2.59 2.03 4.07
C LEU A 643 1.10 2.05 4.46
N THR A 644 0.21 2.44 3.55
CA THR A 644 -1.25 2.45 3.80
C THR A 644 -1.79 1.03 3.93
N THR A 645 -1.35 0.12 3.06
CA THR A 645 -1.73 -1.30 3.09
C THR A 645 -1.27 -1.97 4.38
N VAL A 646 0.00 -1.70 4.74
CA VAL A 646 0.68 -2.18 5.94
C VAL A 646 -0.01 -1.72 7.23
N SER A 647 -0.36 -0.43 7.30
CA SER A 647 -0.90 0.18 8.53
C SER A 647 -2.43 0.10 8.63
N GLY A 648 -3.12 -0.32 7.55
CA GLY A 648 -4.57 -0.23 7.45
C GLY A 648 -5.13 1.19 7.59
N ASN A 649 -4.31 2.21 7.34
CA ASN A 649 -4.61 3.61 7.62
C ASN A 649 -4.16 4.53 6.47
N ILE A 650 -4.97 5.53 6.13
CA ILE A 650 -4.79 6.40 4.94
C ILE A 650 -3.80 7.55 5.18
N THR A 651 -3.38 7.80 6.43
CA THR A 651 -2.42 8.86 6.80
C THR A 651 -1.16 8.93 5.91
N PRO A 652 -0.54 7.81 5.44
CA PRO A 652 0.62 7.88 4.54
C PRO A 652 0.33 8.61 3.22
N TYR A 653 -0.88 8.52 2.66
CA TYR A 653 -1.26 9.31 1.48
C TYR A 653 -1.33 10.81 1.78
N MET A 654 -1.73 11.20 3.00
CA MET A 654 -1.72 12.61 3.41
C MET A 654 -0.29 13.13 3.54
N ALA A 655 0.65 12.33 4.05
CA ALA A 655 2.07 12.68 4.05
C ALA A 655 2.62 12.83 2.62
N ALA A 656 2.26 11.93 1.69
CA ALA A 656 2.62 12.04 0.28
C ALA A 656 2.06 13.32 -0.37
N ALA A 657 0.81 13.70 -0.05
CA ALA A 657 0.21 14.94 -0.53
C ALA A 657 1.03 16.17 -0.09
N ILE A 658 1.54 16.18 1.15
CA ILE A 658 2.40 17.27 1.63
C ILE A 658 3.72 17.31 0.85
N TYR A 659 4.33 16.16 0.55
CA TYR A 659 5.52 16.10 -0.30
C TYR A 659 5.31 16.68 -1.70
N TYR A 660 4.17 16.40 -2.34
CA TYR A 660 3.82 17.05 -3.60
C TYR A 660 3.70 18.57 -3.42
N LEU A 661 2.97 19.02 -2.39
CA LEU A 661 2.75 20.46 -2.14
C LEU A 661 4.03 21.23 -1.84
N ILE A 662 5.01 20.61 -1.16
CA ILE A 662 6.33 21.18 -0.88
C ILE A 662 7.04 21.59 -2.19
N VAL A 663 6.84 20.82 -3.26
CA VAL A 663 7.45 21.10 -4.57
C VAL A 663 6.54 21.97 -5.43
N THR A 664 5.24 21.67 -5.50
CA THR A 664 4.34 22.33 -6.44
C THR A 664 4.00 23.77 -6.03
N LEU A 665 3.81 24.08 -4.73
CA LEU A 665 3.43 25.43 -4.31
C LEU A 665 4.52 26.47 -4.59
N PRO A 666 5.82 26.23 -4.30
CA PRO A 666 6.88 27.15 -4.69
C PRO A 666 6.97 27.31 -6.21
N LEU A 667 6.85 26.23 -6.99
CA LEU A 667 6.93 26.30 -8.45
C LEU A 667 5.75 27.09 -9.04
N ILE A 668 4.53 26.94 -8.52
CA ILE A 668 3.37 27.75 -8.93
C ILE A 668 3.63 29.23 -8.67
N LYS A 669 4.20 29.59 -7.51
CA LYS A 669 4.59 30.99 -7.23
C LYS A 669 5.64 31.49 -8.22
N VAL A 670 6.64 30.68 -8.57
CA VAL A 670 7.64 31.03 -9.57
C VAL A 670 6.98 31.31 -10.93
N VAL A 671 6.04 30.46 -11.37
CA VAL A 671 5.28 30.69 -12.61
C VAL A 671 4.58 32.05 -12.58
N GLY A 672 3.84 32.35 -11.52
CA GLY A 672 3.13 33.62 -11.39
C GLY A 672 4.04 34.85 -11.41
N ILE A 673 5.22 34.76 -10.76
CA ILE A 673 6.23 35.84 -10.80
C ILE A 673 6.77 36.04 -12.23
N VAL A 674 7.04 34.95 -12.95
CA VAL A 674 7.55 35.02 -14.32
C VAL A 674 6.49 35.61 -15.26
N GLU A 675 5.23 35.20 -15.13
CA GLU A 675 4.12 35.74 -15.92
C GLU A 675 3.94 37.23 -15.70
N MET A 676 3.96 37.70 -14.45
CA MET A 676 3.89 39.13 -14.13
C MET A 676 5.04 39.91 -14.76
N ARG A 677 6.28 39.42 -14.64
CA ARG A 677 7.46 40.11 -15.22
C ARG A 677 7.44 40.16 -16.74
N LEU A 678 6.92 39.12 -17.39
CA LEU A 678 6.76 39.12 -18.84
C LEU A 678 5.68 40.12 -19.28
N ALA A 679 4.55 40.18 -18.58
CA ALA A 679 3.49 41.15 -18.85
C ALA A 679 3.97 42.60 -18.66
N ASP A 680 4.74 42.89 -17.60
CA ASP A 680 5.31 44.21 -17.35
C ASP A 680 6.31 44.63 -18.43
N ALA A 681 7.11 43.68 -18.94
CA ALA A 681 8.05 43.92 -20.01
C ALA A 681 7.34 44.21 -21.35
N GLU A 682 6.23 43.53 -21.63
CA GLU A 682 5.42 43.74 -22.84
C GLU A 682 4.64 45.07 -22.79
N ASN A 683 4.24 45.52 -21.60
CA ASN A 683 3.56 46.81 -21.40
C ASN A 683 4.51 48.02 -21.24
N GLY A 684 5.82 47.83 -21.42
CA GLY A 684 6.81 48.91 -21.42
C GLY A 684 7.23 49.41 -20.03
N GLY A 685 6.97 48.65 -18.96
CA GLY A 685 7.32 48.98 -17.57
C GLY A 685 8.73 48.56 -17.11
N GLY A 686 9.56 48.03 -18.01
CA GLY A 686 10.91 47.57 -17.67
C GLY A 686 11.88 48.71 -17.27
N PRO A 687 12.98 48.42 -16.54
CA PRO A 687 13.95 49.44 -16.13
C PRO A 687 14.55 50.13 -17.36
N ARG A 688 14.30 51.44 -17.54
CA ARG A 688 14.92 52.24 -18.61
C ARG A 688 16.43 52.36 -18.34
N PRO A 689 17.30 52.17 -19.35
CA PRO A 689 18.73 52.41 -19.18
C PRO A 689 18.97 53.89 -18.82
N GLY A 690 19.57 54.16 -17.66
CA GLY A 690 19.91 55.51 -17.23
C GLY A 690 20.91 56.15 -18.20
N GLY A 691 20.50 57.23 -18.87
CA GLY A 691 21.33 57.99 -19.77
C GLY A 691 22.46 58.71 -19.03
N LYS A 692 23.70 58.24 -19.21
CA LYS A 692 24.91 59.04 -18.98
C LYS A 692 25.32 59.69 -20.30
N ARG A 693 24.87 60.93 -20.56
CA ARG A 693 25.63 61.97 -21.30
C ARG A 693 24.88 63.29 -21.38
N ALA A 694 25.44 64.31 -20.73
CA ALA A 694 25.68 65.68 -21.23
C ALA A 694 25.64 66.70 -20.08
N THR A 695 26.64 66.68 -19.20
CA THR A 695 27.04 67.87 -18.47
C THR A 695 28.09 68.60 -19.31
N LYS A 696 27.65 69.63 -20.04
CA LYS A 696 28.41 70.86 -20.29
C LYS A 696 27.60 71.81 -21.18
N SER A 697 27.38 73.01 -20.63
CA SER A 697 27.22 74.33 -21.28
C SER A 697 25.91 75.05 -20.97
N ALA A 698 26.07 76.31 -20.51
CA ALA A 698 25.10 77.36 -20.15
C ALA A 698 24.31 77.07 -18.85
N GLU A 699 24.54 77.70 -17.69
CA GLU A 699 24.88 79.09 -17.35
C GLU A 699 23.84 80.12 -17.86
N GLY A 700 22.99 80.57 -16.92
CA GLY A 700 22.32 81.87 -16.93
C GLY A 700 20.92 81.95 -17.56
N ALA A 701 20.04 82.69 -16.87
CA ALA A 701 18.71 83.18 -17.26
C ALA A 701 17.53 82.24 -16.99
N GLU A 702 16.39 82.68 -16.44
CA GLU A 702 16.01 83.89 -15.70
C GLU A 702 14.65 83.57 -15.07
N GLU A 703 14.27 84.33 -14.06
CA GLU A 703 12.96 84.30 -13.41
C GLU A 703 11.82 84.57 -14.42
N GLY A 704 10.67 83.91 -14.25
CA GLY A 704 9.50 84.22 -15.07
C GLY A 704 8.28 83.33 -14.85
N GLU A 705 7.30 83.91 -14.15
CA GLU A 705 5.86 83.66 -14.25
C GLU A 705 5.18 82.52 -13.46
N LYS A 706 4.29 83.01 -12.59
CA LYS A 706 3.20 82.30 -11.91
C LYS A 706 2.01 82.07 -12.86
N ASN A 707 1.24 81.04 -12.50
CA ASN A 707 -0.16 80.73 -12.82
C ASN A 707 -0.47 80.01 -14.15
N PHE A 708 -0.82 78.72 -14.07
CA PHE A 708 -2.20 78.24 -14.22
C PHE A 708 -2.34 76.75 -13.80
N SER A 709 -3.18 76.52 -12.78
CA SER A 709 -4.01 75.35 -12.42
C SER A 709 -3.83 73.99 -13.13
N ALA A 710 -3.62 72.91 -12.35
CA ALA A 710 -4.57 71.79 -12.10
C ALA A 710 -3.89 70.43 -11.83
N ASP A 711 -4.25 69.84 -10.69
CA ASP A 711 -4.40 68.41 -10.34
C ASP A 711 -3.34 67.34 -10.69
N GLY A 712 -2.97 66.60 -9.63
CA GLY A 712 -2.40 65.24 -9.74
C GLY A 712 -1.22 64.94 -8.82
N LYS A 713 -1.43 64.86 -7.50
CA LYS A 713 -0.43 64.30 -6.58
C LYS A 713 -0.20 62.81 -6.87
N ALA A 714 0.93 62.47 -7.48
CA ALA A 714 1.50 61.13 -7.39
C ALA A 714 2.29 61.03 -6.07
N SER A 715 1.80 60.23 -5.12
CA SER A 715 2.54 59.86 -3.91
C SER A 715 3.53 58.75 -4.22
N ALA A 716 4.80 58.99 -3.90
CA ALA A 716 5.89 58.03 -3.99
C ALA A 716 5.58 56.74 -3.20
N GLY A 717 5.76 55.59 -3.86
CA GLY A 717 5.59 54.27 -3.27
C GLY A 717 6.73 53.91 -2.31
N LYS A 718 6.37 53.56 -1.07
CA LYS A 718 7.26 52.91 -0.10
C LYS A 718 7.57 51.48 -0.54
N SER A 719 8.83 51.06 -0.41
CA SER A 719 9.27 49.67 -0.63
C SER A 719 8.62 48.73 0.37
N PHE A 720 7.87 47.74 -0.11
CA PHE A 720 7.29 46.68 0.70
C PHE A 720 8.32 45.56 0.95
N SER A 721 8.47 45.14 2.21
CA SER A 721 9.34 44.03 2.61
C SER A 721 8.68 42.69 2.34
N ALA A 722 9.49 41.66 2.02
CA ALA A 722 9.02 40.30 1.74
C ALA A 722 8.23 39.65 2.89
N LEU A 723 8.40 40.14 4.12
CA LEU A 723 7.66 39.67 5.30
C LEU A 723 6.24 40.23 5.38
N ASP A 724 5.98 41.43 4.85
CA ASP A 724 4.64 42.04 4.88
C ASP A 724 3.69 41.36 3.88
N ALA A 725 4.23 40.74 2.83
CA ALA A 725 3.47 39.96 1.86
C ALA A 725 2.97 38.61 2.40
N LEU A 726 3.59 38.08 3.48
CA LEU A 726 3.19 36.81 4.10
C LEU A 726 1.97 36.94 5.02
N ALA A 727 1.62 38.16 5.46
CA ALA A 727 0.52 38.41 6.40
C ALA A 727 -0.74 39.01 5.75
N ALA A 728 -0.72 39.29 4.44
CA ALA A 728 -1.84 39.95 3.77
C ALA A 728 -2.98 38.95 3.49
N PRO A 729 -4.25 39.24 3.87
CA PRO A 729 -5.38 38.38 3.58
C PRO A 729 -5.70 38.35 2.07
N PHE A 730 -6.11 37.18 1.57
CA PHE A 730 -6.53 36.98 0.18
C PHE A 730 -7.68 37.94 -0.17
N ARG A 731 -7.42 38.89 -1.09
CA ARG A 731 -8.47 39.70 -1.70
C ARG A 731 -9.15 38.91 -2.83
N SER A 732 -10.46 38.70 -2.71
CA SER A 732 -11.31 38.25 -3.81
C SER A 732 -11.44 39.38 -4.85
N HIS A 733 -11.21 39.07 -6.13
CA HIS A 733 -11.50 39.97 -7.24
C HIS A 733 -13.01 40.25 -7.30
N ALA A 734 -13.40 41.52 -7.15
CA ALA A 734 -14.72 42.00 -7.52
C ALA A 734 -14.82 42.11 -9.05
N GLY A 735 -15.94 41.65 -9.61
CA GLY A 735 -16.22 41.70 -11.05
C GLY A 735 -16.28 43.13 -11.58
N GLN A 736 -15.85 43.30 -12.83
CA GLN A 736 -16.17 44.46 -13.64
C GLN A 736 -17.34 44.09 -14.54
N GLU A 737 -18.50 44.71 -14.28
CA GLU A 737 -19.53 44.94 -15.28
C GLU A 737 -19.12 46.12 -16.16
N ALA A 738 -19.08 45.90 -17.47
CA ALA A 738 -19.58 46.77 -18.54
C ALA A 738 -19.52 46.00 -19.87
#